data_AF-A0A9P6CYT5-F1
#
_entry.id   AF-A0A9P6CYT5-F1
#
_cell.length_a   1.000
_cell.length_b   1.000
_cell.length_c   1.000
_cell.angle_alpha   90.00
_cell.angle_beta   90.00
_cell.angle_gamma   90.00
#
_symmetry.space_group_name_H-M   'P 1'
#
loop_
_entity.id
_entity.type
_entity.pdbx_description
1 polymer ?
#
loop_
_entity_poly.entity_id
_entity_poly.type
_entity_poly.pdbx_seq_one_letter_code
_entity_poly.pdbx_strand_id
1 'polypeptide(L)'
;MSSTPVTHPSVQRLNKAYVQVPPSSLALSTHLSARSSLAHVAASSKVKENTPLRPSLLAMPCHALSSTSFKRKLFDRDISTHVMDAVVISSKKPRLSVDASVPLKVQVQPILPLSNASEGFPNGWVYCHQCNKKRDVTETVRCTNVEMRYTTRDKNPKERLCHNKYCRSCLKNRYAEDINRYNPQLSGKNGVIYGFKCPKCRNTCNCPRCRKSKGLEAIGFIPKEKPWESSSTGNTSRSLPVAPIKVNESFKARLKPLPQLKWISLGINLTQEEVDARACIREFVLRFGDFMDPVPAKCHIDELELIGGRQRKQDDDADVTGWVSDLCVRTLITSILGLLARDAEDEISKIIKSSVKHIKTCGADLNKIWSVMASMRDQIAKVGSSSRQTTSGIESPLIFPDPSPPYSMQTCTLRSLRQSADNLVTVVHSVQMIPILLSLIHTSLETSIIRKEIDQGVKDVKDFSHDARIATKIEHERWEKDRNAMDFTTKDKVQKAVASGNRDKRAAHKLQITNIENSLRIIEPSFSPRFTTLGTDTEGRVYYALSPGMAERESAVEFLDLAANDKPYKPKKRARLLSPEDRSGMREWSWFVAVWGKKPALIVNSTEQWPVNHIENDSGSENELEVETWWGFWEVDEIFKLAQWICIKGGLDNDDTSSNGEGGSSTSHKEKVALSPLKSQLKRLSMGLKDFAALLQWRIRDDKTTLIKRVLNGIEAPIEETLSKGRAKQSLATISPANFMDIGRS
;
A
#
# COMPACT_ATOMS: atom_id res chain seq x y z
N MET A 1 -9.40 44.06 -20.47
CA MET A 1 -9.07 44.30 -19.04
C MET A 1 -9.09 42.97 -18.35
N SER A 2 -7.92 42.34 -18.22
CA SER A 2 -7.75 40.95 -17.77
C SER A 2 -7.13 40.98 -16.38
N SER A 3 -7.92 40.61 -15.38
CA SER A 3 -7.48 40.45 -14.00
C SER A 3 -7.04 39.00 -13.79
N THR A 4 -5.73 38.77 -13.87
CA THR A 4 -5.11 37.55 -13.36
C THR A 4 -5.39 37.42 -11.86
N PRO A 5 -5.81 36.25 -11.34
CA PRO A 5 -6.04 36.06 -9.92
C PRO A 5 -4.70 36.08 -9.18
N VAL A 6 -4.65 36.87 -8.10
CA VAL A 6 -3.52 36.95 -7.18
C VAL A 6 -3.41 35.60 -6.45
N THR A 7 -2.34 34.87 -6.70
CA THR A 7 -1.98 33.67 -5.94
C THR A 7 -1.78 34.04 -4.46
N HIS A 8 -2.60 33.49 -3.57
CA HIS A 8 -2.32 33.51 -2.14
C HIS A 8 -0.99 32.79 -1.88
N PRO A 9 -0.09 33.35 -1.06
CA PRO A 9 1.11 32.64 -0.65
C PRO A 9 0.67 31.47 0.23
N SER A 10 0.85 30.24 -0.26
CA SER A 10 0.92 29.08 0.62
C SER A 10 1.95 29.41 1.71
N VAL A 11 1.55 29.29 2.97
CA VAL A 11 2.42 29.53 4.13
C VAL A 11 3.42 28.37 4.20
N GLN A 12 4.34 28.30 3.24
CA GLN A 12 5.63 27.68 3.44
C GLN A 12 6.42 28.61 4.35
N ARG A 13 6.34 28.41 5.67
CA ARG A 13 7.40 28.89 6.56
C ARG A 13 8.72 28.27 6.08
N LEU A 14 9.50 29.06 5.36
CA LEU A 14 10.87 28.78 4.98
C LEU A 14 11.70 28.52 6.25
N ASN A 15 11.87 27.25 6.62
CA ASN A 15 12.89 26.85 7.59
C ASN A 15 14.27 26.82 6.90
N LYS A 16 14.71 27.98 6.42
CA LYS A 16 16.13 28.30 6.30
C LYS A 16 16.41 29.41 7.29
N ALA A 17 16.78 29.03 8.52
CA ALA A 17 17.45 29.96 9.40
C ALA A 17 18.80 30.29 8.75
N TYR A 18 18.85 31.35 7.94
CA TYR A 18 20.10 32.02 7.66
C TYR A 18 20.46 32.77 8.94
N VAL A 19 21.39 32.21 9.72
CA VAL A 19 22.13 33.02 10.68
C VAL A 19 22.95 33.98 9.84
N GLN A 20 22.55 35.25 9.80
CA GLN A 20 23.38 36.31 9.26
C GLN A 20 24.55 36.48 10.23
N VAL A 21 25.63 35.74 9.99
CA VAL A 21 26.90 35.94 10.70
C VAL A 21 27.42 37.31 10.28
N PRO A 22 27.57 38.27 11.21
CA PRO A 22 28.20 39.54 10.89
C PRO A 22 29.60 39.28 10.32
N PRO A 23 30.05 40.03 9.30
CA PRO A 23 31.40 39.89 8.79
C PRO A 23 32.40 40.06 9.94
N SER A 24 33.20 39.02 10.18
CA SER A 24 34.31 39.03 11.13
C SER A 24 35.26 40.19 10.79
N SER A 25 35.64 40.97 11.80
CA SER A 25 36.46 42.18 11.68
C SER A 25 37.96 41.91 11.47
N LEU A 26 38.35 40.70 11.06
CA LEU A 26 39.75 40.34 10.86
C LEU A 26 40.07 40.21 9.37
N ALA A 27 40.60 41.31 8.82
CA ALA A 27 41.22 41.35 7.50
C ALA A 27 42.56 40.59 7.52
N LEU A 28 42.60 39.41 6.91
CA LEU A 28 43.83 38.71 6.58
C LEU A 28 44.21 39.03 5.12
N SER A 29 44.74 40.24 4.92
CA SER A 29 45.36 40.65 3.66
C SER A 29 46.73 41.28 3.93
N THR A 30 47.64 40.51 4.51
CA THR A 30 49.06 40.86 4.54
C THR A 30 49.83 39.58 4.80
N HIS A 31 50.36 38.98 3.73
CA HIS A 31 51.76 38.53 3.66
C HIS A 31 51.98 37.85 2.30
N LEU A 32 52.45 38.66 1.35
CA LEU A 32 53.11 38.19 0.14
C LEU A 32 54.56 37.83 0.46
N SER A 33 55.00 36.76 -0.21
CA SER A 33 56.29 36.52 -0.85
C SER A 33 57.61 36.54 -0.07
N ALA A 34 58.28 35.38 -0.09
CA ALA A 34 59.65 35.20 -0.60
C ALA A 34 59.89 33.68 -0.82
N ARG A 35 60.22 33.24 -2.05
CA ARG A 35 61.56 32.75 -2.50
C ARG A 35 62.19 31.75 -1.51
N SER A 36 62.62 30.54 -1.86
CA SER A 36 63.54 30.22 -2.96
C SER A 36 63.80 28.69 -3.06
N SER A 37 63.95 28.21 -4.30
CA SER A 37 64.91 27.23 -4.83
C SER A 37 65.18 25.85 -4.20
N LEU A 38 65.09 24.86 -5.11
CA LEU A 38 66.00 23.72 -5.35
C LEU A 38 66.35 22.75 -4.21
N ALA A 39 65.99 21.48 -4.39
CA ALA A 39 66.98 20.42 -4.65
C ALA A 39 66.32 19.11 -5.12
N HIS A 40 66.98 18.46 -6.07
CA HIS A 40 66.74 17.12 -6.58
C HIS A 40 66.76 16.04 -5.47
N VAL A 41 66.09 14.90 -5.70
CA VAL A 41 66.69 13.55 -5.84
C VAL A 41 65.59 12.48 -5.88
N ALA A 42 65.91 11.41 -6.59
CA ALA A 42 65.07 10.43 -7.25
C ALA A 42 64.36 9.38 -6.38
N ALA A 43 63.49 8.66 -7.10
CA ALA A 43 62.90 7.36 -6.86
C ALA A 43 63.69 6.38 -5.99
N SER A 44 63.00 5.73 -5.03
CA SER A 44 62.90 4.26 -4.97
C SER A 44 62.09 3.81 -3.74
N SER A 45 61.42 2.69 -3.94
CA SER A 45 61.14 1.62 -2.97
C SER A 45 59.71 1.50 -2.42
N LYS A 46 59.21 0.28 -2.66
CA LYS A 46 57.96 -0.31 -2.21
C LYS A 46 58.02 -0.53 -0.70
N VAL A 47 57.05 -0.04 0.08
CA VAL A 47 56.63 -0.70 1.33
C VAL A 47 55.14 -0.42 1.58
N LYS A 48 54.40 -1.47 1.96
CA LYS A 48 53.00 -1.49 2.38
C LYS A 48 52.82 -0.75 3.71
N GLU A 49 51.85 0.16 3.79
CA GLU A 49 51.33 0.68 5.06
C GLU A 49 49.81 0.56 5.11
N ASN A 50 49.31 -0.23 6.08
CA ASN A 50 47.94 -0.21 6.57
C ASN A 50 47.95 -0.72 8.02
N THR A 51 48.24 0.18 8.96
CA THR A 51 47.92 0.00 10.39
C THR A 51 47.56 1.38 10.97
N PRO A 52 46.30 1.64 11.34
CA PRO A 52 45.94 2.93 11.93
C PRO A 52 46.40 3.02 13.39
N LEU A 53 47.14 4.09 13.67
CA LEU A 53 47.58 4.51 15.00
C LEU A 53 46.39 5.02 15.86
N ARG A 54 46.50 4.75 17.17
CA ARG A 54 45.61 5.21 18.23
C ARG A 54 45.58 6.74 18.35
N PRO A 55 44.43 7.36 18.70
CA PRO A 55 44.41 8.75 19.16
C PRO A 55 44.94 8.89 20.58
N SER A 56 45.84 9.84 20.75
CA SER A 56 46.42 10.30 22.00
C SER A 56 45.40 11.04 22.88
N LEU A 57 45.64 10.92 24.18
CA LEU A 57 44.91 11.46 25.32
C LEU A 57 45.06 12.98 25.42
N LEU A 58 43.95 13.70 25.62
CA LEU A 58 43.94 14.94 26.39
C LEU A 58 42.92 14.81 27.52
N ALA A 59 43.46 14.89 28.72
CA ALA A 59 42.77 14.77 29.99
C ALA A 59 42.19 16.12 30.43
N MET A 60 40.99 16.10 31.01
CA MET A 60 40.56 17.03 32.04
C MET A 60 39.76 16.27 33.12
N PRO A 61 39.88 16.67 34.40
CA PRO A 61 39.55 15.82 35.54
C PRO A 61 38.09 15.96 35.96
N CYS A 62 37.42 14.83 36.19
CA CYS A 62 36.19 14.77 36.97
C CYS A 62 36.40 13.91 38.20
N HIS A 63 36.04 14.49 39.35
CA HIS A 63 36.14 13.93 40.68
C HIS A 63 35.42 12.58 40.81
N ALA A 64 36.10 11.66 41.49
CA ALA A 64 35.62 10.34 41.85
C ALA A 64 34.55 10.42 42.95
N LEU A 65 33.40 9.77 42.72
CA LEU A 65 32.64 9.13 43.78
C LEU A 65 32.23 7.72 43.33
N SER A 66 32.62 6.79 44.19
CA SER A 66 32.52 5.35 44.13
C SER A 66 31.06 4.88 44.09
N SER A 67 30.72 3.92 43.22
CA SER A 67 29.62 2.98 43.48
C SER A 67 29.70 1.75 42.58
N THR A 68 29.17 0.67 43.11
CA THR A 68 29.48 -0.73 42.91
C THR A 68 28.92 -1.34 41.62
N SER A 69 29.58 -2.41 41.19
CA SER A 69 29.22 -3.24 40.04
C SER A 69 27.83 -3.87 40.18
N PHE A 70 26.95 -3.61 39.22
CA PHE A 70 25.81 -4.50 38.95
C PHE A 70 25.65 -4.75 37.45
N LYS A 71 25.60 -6.05 37.12
CA LYS A 71 25.33 -6.62 35.80
C LYS A 71 24.03 -6.04 35.23
N ARG A 72 24.10 -5.40 34.06
CA ARG A 72 22.92 -4.92 33.32
C ARG A 72 22.17 -6.12 32.72
N LYS A 73 20.95 -6.38 33.23
CA LYS A 73 19.94 -7.21 32.57
C LYS A 73 19.35 -6.43 31.39
N LEU A 74 19.14 -7.15 30.28
CA LEU A 74 18.35 -6.72 29.12
C LEU A 74 16.95 -6.30 29.59
N PHE A 75 16.48 -5.14 29.12
CA PHE A 75 15.11 -4.70 29.32
C PHE A 75 14.18 -5.50 28.41
N ASP A 76 13.35 -6.34 29.02
CA ASP A 76 12.11 -6.85 28.43
C ASP A 76 11.09 -5.70 28.44
N ARG A 77 10.59 -5.33 27.27
CA ARG A 77 9.52 -4.33 27.11
C ARG A 77 8.19 -5.09 27.13
N ASP A 78 7.76 -5.47 28.33
CA ASP A 78 6.41 -5.98 28.57
C ASP A 78 5.40 -4.84 28.43
N ILE A 79 4.69 -4.83 27.31
CA ILE A 79 3.44 -4.06 27.15
C ILE A 79 2.37 -4.82 27.93
N SER A 80 2.22 -4.43 29.21
CA SER A 80 1.10 -4.84 30.06
C SER A 80 -0.19 -4.26 29.50
N THR A 81 -0.93 -5.06 28.74
CA THR A 81 -2.33 -4.80 28.39
C THR A 81 -3.18 -5.00 29.64
N HIS A 82 -3.41 -3.91 30.38
CA HIS A 82 -4.47 -3.84 31.38
C HIS A 82 -5.82 -3.87 30.65
N VAL A 83 -6.40 -5.07 30.57
CA VAL A 83 -7.79 -5.29 30.17
C VAL A 83 -8.67 -4.70 31.27
N MET A 84 -9.27 -3.54 31.00
CA MET A 84 -10.41 -3.06 31.78
C MET A 84 -11.67 -3.73 31.23
N ASP A 85 -12.44 -4.32 32.14
CA ASP A 85 -13.70 -5.00 31.90
C ASP A 85 -14.65 -4.17 31.02
N ALA A 86 -14.79 -4.58 29.77
CA ALA A 86 -15.86 -4.13 28.90
C ALA A 86 -17.12 -4.95 29.23
N VAL A 87 -18.11 -4.26 29.80
CA VAL A 87 -19.48 -4.73 29.96
C VAL A 87 -20.01 -5.22 28.61
N VAL A 88 -20.09 -6.54 28.46
CA VAL A 88 -20.67 -7.22 27.30
C VAL A 88 -22.19 -7.05 27.35
N ILE A 89 -22.72 -6.08 26.59
CA ILE A 89 -24.16 -6.02 26.30
C ILE A 89 -24.44 -7.07 25.22
N SER A 90 -24.84 -8.26 25.67
CA SER A 90 -25.31 -9.36 24.83
C SER A 90 -26.72 -9.08 24.32
N SER A 91 -26.83 -8.61 23.07
CA SER A 91 -28.11 -8.54 22.37
C SER A 91 -28.50 -9.93 21.86
N LYS A 92 -29.29 -10.67 22.67
CA LYS A 92 -29.96 -11.92 22.27
C LYS A 92 -30.96 -11.62 21.15
N LYS A 93 -30.68 -12.12 19.94
CA LYS A 93 -31.68 -12.22 18.86
C LYS A 93 -32.64 -13.37 19.18
N PRO A 94 -33.97 -13.15 19.19
CA PRO A 94 -34.93 -14.23 19.38
C PRO A 94 -35.01 -15.11 18.12
N ARG A 95 -34.90 -16.42 18.35
CA ARG A 95 -35.04 -17.46 17.34
C ARG A 95 -36.53 -17.82 17.27
N LEU A 96 -37.24 -17.35 16.25
CA LEU A 96 -38.62 -17.78 15.99
C LEU A 96 -38.60 -19.08 15.19
N SER A 97 -39.18 -20.11 15.80
CA SER A 97 -39.62 -21.36 15.19
C SER A 97 -40.97 -21.16 14.51
N VAL A 98 -41.11 -21.60 13.25
CA VAL A 98 -42.41 -21.74 12.58
C VAL A 98 -42.41 -23.08 11.85
N ASP A 99 -43.33 -23.95 12.28
CA ASP A 99 -43.76 -25.16 11.58
C ASP A 99 -45.07 -24.89 10.81
N ALA A 100 -45.35 -25.80 9.87
CA ALA A 100 -46.62 -26.11 9.20
C ALA A 100 -46.94 -25.46 7.82
N SER A 101 -46.53 -26.18 6.78
CA SER A 101 -47.34 -26.69 5.63
C SER A 101 -48.51 -25.86 5.05
N VAL A 102 -48.29 -25.31 3.85
CA VAL A 102 -49.34 -24.91 2.86
C VAL A 102 -48.80 -25.15 1.44
N PRO A 103 -49.59 -25.65 0.46
CA PRO A 103 -49.07 -26.15 -0.82
C PRO A 103 -48.76 -25.02 -1.83
N LEU A 104 -47.61 -25.17 -2.49
CA LEU A 104 -47.04 -24.23 -3.47
C LEU A 104 -47.85 -24.18 -4.77
N LYS A 105 -48.45 -23.01 -5.04
CA LYS A 105 -48.84 -22.55 -6.38
C LYS A 105 -47.55 -22.11 -7.10
N VAL A 106 -47.27 -22.69 -8.27
CA VAL A 106 -46.13 -22.32 -9.12
C VAL A 106 -46.39 -20.94 -9.71
N GLN A 107 -45.93 -19.90 -9.01
CA GLN A 107 -45.81 -18.54 -9.54
C GLN A 107 -44.43 -18.43 -10.21
N VAL A 108 -44.41 -18.19 -11.51
CA VAL A 108 -43.19 -17.89 -12.27
C VAL A 108 -42.70 -16.53 -11.77
N GLN A 109 -41.76 -16.54 -10.83
CA GLN A 109 -41.08 -15.33 -10.37
C GLN A 109 -40.17 -14.80 -11.50
N PRO A 110 -40.15 -13.48 -11.76
CA PRO A 110 -39.21 -12.89 -12.70
C PRO A 110 -37.78 -13.21 -12.26
N ILE A 111 -36.98 -13.72 -13.20
CA ILE A 111 -35.59 -14.14 -12.95
C ILE A 111 -34.79 -12.88 -12.58
N LEU A 112 -34.53 -12.70 -11.28
CA LEU A 112 -33.62 -11.67 -10.81
C LEU A 112 -32.22 -11.93 -11.41
N PRO A 113 -31.54 -10.90 -11.93
CA PRO A 113 -30.21 -11.03 -12.49
C PRO A 113 -29.24 -11.59 -11.43
N LEU A 114 -28.36 -12.51 -11.83
CA LEU A 114 -27.37 -13.09 -10.92
C LEU A 114 -26.45 -11.97 -10.37
N SER A 115 -25.99 -12.13 -9.12
CA SER A 115 -25.14 -11.15 -8.43
C SER A 115 -23.80 -10.84 -9.10
N ASN A 116 -23.46 -11.55 -10.18
CA ASN A 116 -22.27 -11.34 -10.99
C ASN A 116 -22.57 -10.86 -12.43
N ALA A 117 -23.77 -10.32 -12.68
CA ALA A 117 -24.10 -9.64 -13.94
C ALA A 117 -23.26 -8.38 -14.13
N SER A 118 -22.89 -8.11 -15.38
CA SER A 118 -22.15 -6.91 -15.81
C SER A 118 -22.60 -6.54 -17.22
N GLU A 119 -22.30 -5.34 -17.70
CA GLU A 119 -22.71 -4.85 -19.03
C GLU A 119 -22.38 -5.81 -20.18
N GLY A 120 -21.21 -6.45 -20.18
CA GLY A 120 -20.83 -7.46 -21.19
C GLY A 120 -21.38 -8.88 -20.95
N PHE A 121 -22.07 -9.12 -19.84
CA PHE A 121 -22.60 -10.42 -19.42
C PHE A 121 -23.89 -10.23 -18.61
N PRO A 122 -25.02 -9.91 -19.28
CA PRO A 122 -26.27 -9.51 -18.61
C PRO A 122 -26.85 -10.64 -17.74
N ASN A 123 -26.58 -11.90 -18.09
CA ASN A 123 -27.03 -13.06 -17.32
C ASN A 123 -26.01 -13.54 -16.27
N GLY A 124 -25.00 -12.73 -15.98
CA GLY A 124 -23.83 -13.13 -15.22
C GLY A 124 -22.79 -13.88 -16.06
N TRP A 125 -21.59 -14.03 -15.51
CA TRP A 125 -20.48 -14.71 -16.20
C TRP A 125 -19.90 -15.86 -15.39
N VAL A 126 -19.29 -16.82 -16.10
CA VAL A 126 -18.57 -17.94 -15.49
C VAL A 126 -17.27 -18.21 -16.23
N TYR A 127 -16.27 -18.74 -15.52
CA TYR A 127 -15.02 -19.17 -16.15
C TYR A 127 -15.17 -20.55 -16.77
N CYS A 128 -14.79 -20.68 -18.04
CA CYS A 128 -14.69 -21.98 -18.69
C CYS A 128 -13.46 -22.75 -18.20
N HIS A 129 -13.64 -24.00 -17.78
CA HIS A 129 -12.57 -24.88 -17.31
C HIS A 129 -11.43 -25.10 -18.32
N GLN A 130 -11.74 -25.12 -19.62
CA GLN A 130 -10.76 -25.44 -20.66
C GLN A 130 -9.90 -24.23 -21.06
N CYS A 131 -10.50 -23.05 -21.24
CA CYS A 131 -9.78 -21.86 -21.71
C CYS A 131 -9.55 -20.80 -20.63
N ASN A 132 -10.12 -20.98 -19.42
CA ASN A 132 -10.08 -20.03 -18.30
C ASN A 132 -10.53 -18.60 -18.65
N LYS A 133 -11.29 -18.40 -19.72
CA LYS A 133 -11.88 -17.10 -20.07
C LYS A 133 -13.28 -16.95 -19.45
N LYS A 134 -13.67 -15.72 -19.11
CA LYS A 134 -15.04 -15.35 -18.75
C LYS A 134 -15.96 -15.57 -19.95
N ARG A 135 -17.13 -16.13 -19.68
CA ARG A 135 -18.16 -16.49 -20.66
C ARG A 135 -19.53 -16.23 -20.06
N ASP A 136 -20.49 -15.84 -20.89
CA ASP A 136 -21.87 -15.68 -20.45
C ASP A 136 -22.41 -17.01 -19.93
N VAL A 137 -23.20 -16.98 -18.85
CA VAL A 137 -23.82 -18.18 -18.28
C VAL A 137 -24.60 -18.96 -19.36
N THR A 138 -25.28 -18.26 -20.27
CA THR A 138 -26.07 -18.84 -21.37
C THR A 138 -25.22 -19.58 -22.41
N GLU A 139 -23.94 -19.20 -22.57
CA GLU A 139 -23.00 -19.86 -23.48
C GLU A 139 -22.20 -20.99 -22.82
N THR A 140 -22.55 -21.35 -21.58
CA THR A 140 -21.85 -22.38 -20.82
C THR A 140 -22.76 -23.47 -20.28
N VAL A 141 -22.23 -24.68 -20.18
CA VAL A 141 -22.93 -25.82 -19.57
C VAL A 141 -22.15 -26.31 -18.36
N ARG A 142 -22.88 -26.55 -17.26
CA ARG A 142 -22.34 -27.09 -16.02
C ARG A 142 -22.47 -28.60 -15.99
N CYS A 143 -21.42 -29.28 -15.56
CA CYS A 143 -21.45 -30.73 -15.35
C CYS A 143 -22.51 -31.12 -14.31
N THR A 144 -23.35 -32.11 -14.61
CA THR A 144 -24.36 -32.67 -13.68
C THR A 144 -23.89 -33.93 -12.97
N ASN A 145 -22.67 -34.41 -13.25
CA ASN A 145 -22.12 -35.60 -12.61
C ASN A 145 -21.91 -35.37 -11.11
N VAL A 146 -22.46 -36.24 -10.27
CA VAL A 146 -22.19 -36.27 -8.82
C VAL A 146 -20.88 -37.02 -8.59
N GLU A 147 -19.94 -36.41 -7.88
CA GLU A 147 -18.67 -37.01 -7.47
C GLU A 147 -18.70 -37.26 -5.96
N MET A 148 -18.33 -38.47 -5.53
CA MET A 148 -18.05 -38.77 -4.13
C MET A 148 -16.69 -38.19 -3.73
N ARG A 149 -16.65 -37.32 -2.72
CA ARG A 149 -15.39 -36.80 -2.16
C ARG A 149 -15.20 -37.24 -0.73
N TYR A 150 -14.04 -37.85 -0.48
CA TYR A 150 -13.51 -38.08 0.85
C TYR A 150 -12.71 -36.85 1.27
N THR A 151 -13.18 -36.13 2.29
CA THR A 151 -12.40 -35.07 2.92
C THR A 151 -11.63 -35.66 4.09
N THR A 152 -10.36 -35.32 4.25
CA THR A 152 -9.47 -35.87 5.31
C THR A 152 -9.99 -35.72 6.74
N ARG A 153 -10.98 -34.84 6.97
CA ARG A 153 -11.62 -34.64 8.28
C ARG A 153 -12.88 -35.46 8.52
N ASP A 154 -13.58 -35.91 7.48
CA ASP A 154 -14.87 -36.60 7.61
C ASP A 154 -14.75 -38.03 7.05
N LYS A 155 -15.02 -39.05 7.87
CA LYS A 155 -14.97 -40.47 7.46
C LYS A 155 -16.09 -40.84 6.46
N ASN A 156 -17.16 -40.05 6.39
CA ASN A 156 -18.29 -40.32 5.49
C ASN A 156 -18.12 -39.59 4.16
N PRO A 157 -18.20 -40.29 3.02
CA PRO A 157 -18.12 -39.65 1.71
C PRO A 157 -19.31 -38.70 1.51
N LYS A 158 -19.03 -37.46 1.13
CA LYS A 158 -20.08 -36.49 0.78
C LYS A 158 -20.21 -36.44 -0.74
N GLU A 159 -21.43 -36.64 -1.21
CA GLU A 159 -21.80 -36.40 -2.60
C GLU A 159 -21.73 -34.91 -2.90
N ARG A 160 -20.98 -34.55 -3.94
CA ARG A 160 -20.95 -33.18 -4.47
C ARG A 160 -21.06 -33.20 -5.97
N LEU A 161 -21.93 -32.35 -6.52
CA LEU A 161 -22.00 -32.12 -7.95
C LEU A 161 -20.67 -31.57 -8.47
N CYS A 162 -20.26 -32.00 -9.66
CA CYS A 162 -19.08 -31.47 -10.31
C CYS A 162 -19.25 -29.97 -10.60
N HIS A 163 -18.24 -29.17 -10.25
CA HIS A 163 -18.31 -27.70 -10.39
C HIS A 163 -17.78 -27.20 -11.75
N ASN A 164 -17.31 -28.08 -12.62
CA ASN A 164 -16.72 -27.66 -13.90
C ASN A 164 -17.79 -27.16 -14.87
N LYS A 165 -17.47 -26.05 -15.53
CA LYS A 165 -18.28 -25.41 -16.56
C LYS A 165 -17.48 -25.32 -17.85
N TYR A 166 -18.10 -25.57 -19.00
CA TYR A 166 -17.45 -25.48 -20.31
C TYR A 166 -18.23 -24.54 -21.21
N CYS A 167 -17.53 -23.72 -21.99
CA CYS A 167 -18.17 -22.86 -22.97
C CYS A 167 -18.40 -23.60 -24.28
N ARG A 168 -19.40 -23.12 -25.03
CA ARG A 168 -19.78 -23.66 -26.35
C ARG A 168 -18.59 -23.85 -27.29
N SER A 169 -17.74 -22.82 -27.39
CA SER A 169 -16.55 -22.86 -28.25
C SER A 169 -15.58 -23.99 -27.88
N CYS A 170 -15.34 -24.23 -26.59
CA CYS A 170 -14.41 -25.27 -26.15
C CYS A 170 -14.99 -26.67 -26.33
N LEU A 171 -16.29 -26.86 -26.08
CA LEU A 171 -16.96 -28.15 -26.33
C LEU A 171 -16.95 -28.49 -27.82
N LYS A 172 -17.36 -27.55 -28.67
CA LYS A 172 -17.42 -27.78 -30.11
C LYS A 172 -16.03 -28.01 -30.71
N ASN A 173 -15.09 -27.11 -30.46
CA ASN A 173 -13.79 -27.13 -31.16
C ASN A 173 -12.82 -28.21 -30.64
N ARG A 174 -12.93 -28.64 -29.37
CA ARG A 174 -11.98 -29.59 -28.77
C ARG A 174 -12.55 -30.97 -28.50
N TYR A 175 -13.88 -31.08 -28.40
CA TYR A 175 -14.55 -32.33 -28.06
C TYR A 175 -15.65 -32.72 -29.05
N ALA A 176 -15.87 -31.91 -30.11
CA ALA A 176 -16.94 -32.12 -31.09
C ALA A 176 -18.35 -32.24 -30.47
N GLU A 177 -18.57 -31.59 -29.32
CA GLU A 177 -19.86 -31.58 -28.61
C GLU A 177 -20.53 -30.21 -28.75
N ASP A 178 -21.83 -30.18 -29.12
CA ASP A 178 -22.62 -28.95 -29.14
C ASP A 178 -23.41 -28.78 -27.84
N ILE A 179 -23.36 -27.57 -27.28
CA ILE A 179 -24.02 -27.22 -26.02
C ILE A 179 -25.54 -27.32 -26.11
N ASN A 180 -26.09 -27.09 -27.31
CA ASN A 180 -27.54 -27.09 -27.54
C ASN A 180 -28.19 -28.46 -27.28
N ARG A 181 -27.41 -29.54 -27.30
CA ARG A 181 -27.88 -30.89 -26.94
C ARG A 181 -28.22 -31.04 -25.45
N TYR A 182 -27.75 -30.12 -24.61
CA TYR A 182 -27.86 -30.17 -23.15
C TYR A 182 -28.66 -29.00 -22.58
N ASN A 183 -29.30 -28.19 -23.43
CA ASN A 183 -30.10 -27.07 -22.97
C ASN A 183 -31.46 -27.58 -22.44
N PRO A 184 -31.77 -27.39 -21.14
CA PRO A 184 -32.99 -27.91 -20.53
C PRO A 184 -34.29 -27.33 -21.14
N GLN A 185 -34.23 -26.20 -21.84
CA GLN A 185 -35.43 -25.58 -22.43
C GLN A 185 -36.00 -26.33 -23.65
N LEU A 186 -35.24 -27.22 -24.29
CA LEU A 186 -35.68 -27.96 -25.48
C LEU A 186 -36.20 -29.38 -25.17
N SER A 187 -36.09 -29.86 -23.92
CA SER A 187 -36.62 -31.18 -23.53
C SER A 187 -38.13 -31.11 -23.29
N GLY A 188 -38.90 -31.18 -24.38
CA GLY A 188 -40.35 -31.32 -24.34
C GLY A 188 -40.82 -32.60 -23.65
N LYS A 189 -41.78 -32.44 -22.72
CA LYS A 189 -42.81 -33.36 -22.20
C LYS A 189 -42.47 -34.78 -21.69
N ASN A 190 -41.28 -35.34 -21.93
CA ASN A 190 -40.96 -36.73 -21.53
C ASN A 190 -40.03 -36.87 -20.31
N GLY A 191 -39.73 -35.80 -19.57
CA GLY A 191 -39.13 -35.87 -18.22
C GLY A 191 -37.70 -36.42 -18.11
N VAL A 192 -37.09 -36.91 -19.20
CA VAL A 192 -35.72 -37.42 -19.19
C VAL A 192 -34.74 -36.25 -19.29
N ILE A 193 -34.23 -35.79 -18.15
CA ILE A 193 -33.15 -34.81 -18.06
C ILE A 193 -31.87 -35.48 -18.60
N TYR A 194 -31.43 -35.12 -19.80
CA TYR A 194 -30.14 -35.57 -20.34
C TYR A 194 -29.01 -35.04 -19.45
N GLY A 195 -28.40 -35.93 -18.65
CA GLY A 195 -27.30 -35.57 -17.76
C GLY A 195 -26.02 -35.26 -18.53
N PHE A 196 -25.60 -33.99 -18.56
CA PHE A 196 -24.30 -33.61 -19.11
C PHE A 196 -23.13 -34.01 -18.18
N LYS A 197 -22.40 -35.06 -18.55
CA LYS A 197 -21.09 -35.38 -17.95
C LYS A 197 -19.99 -34.59 -18.66
N CYS A 198 -19.21 -33.78 -17.97
CA CYS A 198 -18.16 -32.99 -18.62
C CYS A 198 -16.92 -33.83 -19.02
N PRO A 199 -16.07 -33.36 -19.95
CA PRO A 199 -14.85 -34.07 -20.35
C PRO A 199 -13.92 -34.47 -19.20
N LYS A 200 -13.89 -33.71 -18.09
CA LYS A 200 -13.10 -34.10 -16.90
C LYS A 200 -13.65 -35.36 -16.25
N CYS A 201 -14.96 -35.43 -16.02
CA CYS A 201 -15.61 -36.60 -15.41
C CYS A 201 -15.62 -37.81 -16.35
N ARG A 202 -15.63 -37.58 -17.68
CA ARG A 202 -15.43 -38.63 -18.70
C ARG A 202 -13.96 -39.01 -18.89
N ASN A 203 -13.05 -38.40 -18.14
CA ASN A 203 -11.61 -38.60 -18.23
C ASN A 203 -10.93 -38.20 -19.55
N THR A 204 -11.63 -37.51 -20.46
CA THR A 204 -11.13 -37.07 -21.77
C THR A 204 -10.67 -35.60 -21.81
N CYS A 205 -10.66 -34.89 -20.67
CA CYS A 205 -10.29 -33.47 -20.63
C CYS A 205 -8.85 -33.20 -21.10
N ASN A 206 -8.73 -32.33 -22.10
CA ASN A 206 -7.48 -31.90 -22.71
C ASN A 206 -6.90 -30.60 -22.11
N CYS A 207 -7.40 -30.12 -20.96
CA CYS A 207 -6.83 -28.93 -20.31
C CYS A 207 -5.47 -29.28 -19.65
N PRO A 208 -4.49 -28.36 -19.65
CA PRO A 208 -3.16 -28.64 -19.11
C PRO A 208 -3.18 -29.10 -17.64
N ARG A 209 -4.08 -28.53 -16.83
CA ARG A 209 -4.22 -28.88 -15.40
C ARG A 209 -4.70 -30.32 -15.21
N CYS A 210 -5.72 -30.75 -15.95
CA CYS A 210 -6.28 -32.10 -15.82
C CYS A 210 -5.37 -33.18 -16.44
N ARG A 211 -4.62 -32.86 -17.49
CA ARG A 211 -3.60 -33.77 -18.03
C ARG A 211 -2.43 -33.92 -17.07
N LYS A 212 -1.90 -32.82 -16.52
CA LYS A 212 -0.85 -32.85 -15.49
C LYS A 212 -1.27 -33.65 -14.25
N SER A 213 -2.50 -33.50 -13.76
CA SER A 213 -3.00 -34.28 -12.60
C SER A 213 -3.11 -35.78 -12.88
N LYS A 214 -3.09 -36.19 -14.14
CA LYS A 214 -3.13 -37.59 -14.57
C LYS A 214 -1.77 -38.11 -15.01
N GLY A 215 -0.70 -37.30 -14.93
CA GLY A 215 0.62 -37.66 -15.45
C GLY A 215 0.70 -37.72 -16.98
N LEU A 216 -0.26 -37.12 -17.70
CA LEU A 216 -0.23 -37.04 -19.16
C LEU A 216 0.44 -35.74 -19.61
N GLU A 217 1.26 -35.81 -20.67
CA GLU A 217 1.88 -34.63 -21.29
C GLU A 217 0.83 -33.68 -21.88
N ALA A 218 1.07 -32.38 -21.85
CA ALA A 218 0.12 -31.41 -22.40
C ALA A 218 0.05 -31.51 -23.94
N ILE A 219 -1.16 -31.69 -24.50
CA ILE A 219 -1.38 -31.79 -25.97
C ILE A 219 -1.03 -30.48 -26.72
N GLY A 220 -0.78 -29.38 -26.02
CA GLY A 220 -0.54 -28.07 -26.65
C GLY A 220 -1.80 -27.48 -27.29
N PHE A 221 -1.61 -26.43 -28.08
CA PHE A 221 -2.66 -25.85 -28.90
C PHE A 221 -2.85 -26.75 -30.11
N ILE A 222 -3.97 -27.48 -30.19
CA ILE A 222 -4.35 -28.24 -31.39
C ILE A 222 -4.65 -27.20 -32.47
N PRO A 223 -3.78 -27.01 -33.49
CA PRO A 223 -4.07 -26.10 -34.58
C PRO A 223 -5.33 -26.62 -35.26
N LYS A 224 -6.29 -25.74 -35.58
CA LYS A 224 -7.39 -26.15 -36.47
C LYS A 224 -6.75 -26.59 -37.77
N GLU A 225 -6.97 -27.83 -38.20
CA GLU A 225 -6.65 -28.25 -39.55
C GLU A 225 -7.34 -27.26 -40.49
N LYS A 226 -6.54 -26.41 -41.16
CA LYS A 226 -7.04 -25.58 -42.24
C LYS A 226 -7.53 -26.54 -43.33
N PRO A 227 -8.73 -26.34 -43.90
CA PRO A 227 -9.10 -27.01 -45.13
C PRO A 227 -7.98 -26.79 -46.15
N TRP A 228 -7.42 -27.88 -46.65
CA TRP A 228 -6.37 -27.88 -47.66
C TRP A 228 -6.90 -27.20 -48.93
N GLU A 229 -6.42 -25.98 -49.21
CA GLU A 229 -6.46 -25.36 -50.53
C GLU A 229 -5.05 -25.40 -51.11
N SER A 230 -4.98 -25.87 -52.35
CA SER A 230 -3.77 -26.19 -53.10
C SER A 230 -3.32 -24.99 -53.93
N SER A 231 -2.07 -24.54 -53.76
CA SER A 231 -1.37 -23.63 -54.68
C SER A 231 0.12 -23.63 -54.30
N SER A 232 0.95 -24.35 -55.07
CA SER A 232 1.73 -23.87 -56.22
C SER A 232 2.94 -23.01 -55.86
N THR A 233 4.06 -23.72 -55.67
CA THR A 233 5.42 -23.44 -56.21
C THR A 233 5.73 -22.05 -56.78
N GLY A 234 6.78 -21.41 -56.25
CA GLY A 234 7.43 -20.25 -56.87
C GLY A 234 8.76 -19.87 -56.21
N ASN A 235 9.82 -20.59 -56.58
CA ASN A 235 11.22 -20.24 -56.30
C ASN A 235 11.62 -18.95 -57.04
N THR A 236 12.25 -17.99 -56.38
CA THR A 236 13.19 -17.07 -57.05
C THR A 236 14.25 -16.56 -56.07
N SER A 237 15.45 -17.12 -56.20
CA SER A 237 16.71 -16.57 -55.69
C SER A 237 17.22 -15.51 -56.68
N ARG A 238 17.56 -14.31 -56.20
CA ARG A 238 18.52 -13.45 -56.92
C ARG A 238 19.15 -12.37 -56.05
N SER A 239 20.48 -12.49 -55.97
CA SER A 239 21.51 -11.45 -56.05
C SER A 239 21.43 -10.20 -55.16
N LEU A 240 22.45 -10.11 -54.32
CA LEU A 240 23.02 -8.91 -53.73
C LEU A 240 23.35 -7.83 -54.78
N PRO A 241 23.07 -6.55 -54.51
CA PRO A 241 23.87 -5.46 -55.03
C PRO A 241 24.54 -4.68 -53.89
N VAL A 242 25.84 -4.46 -54.10
CA VAL A 242 26.72 -3.56 -53.35
C VAL A 242 26.14 -2.14 -53.36
N ALA A 243 26.01 -1.52 -52.19
CA ALA A 243 25.47 -0.17 -52.03
C ALA A 243 26.59 0.87 -51.81
N PRO A 244 26.41 2.10 -52.32
CA PRO A 244 27.39 3.18 -52.27
C PRO A 244 27.48 3.84 -50.89
N ILE A 245 28.67 4.39 -50.60
CA ILE A 245 29.02 5.14 -49.39
C ILE A 245 28.08 6.35 -49.27
N LYS A 246 27.16 6.28 -48.30
CA LYS A 246 26.23 7.37 -47.94
C LYS A 246 26.91 8.35 -47.00
N VAL A 247 26.89 9.61 -47.38
CA VAL A 247 27.20 10.76 -46.52
C VAL A 247 26.22 10.74 -45.34
N ASN A 248 26.77 10.74 -44.12
CA ASN A 248 26.03 10.69 -42.86
C ASN A 248 25.30 12.04 -42.64
N GLU A 249 24.11 12.18 -43.21
CA GLU A 249 23.15 13.19 -42.77
C GLU A 249 22.86 12.95 -41.29
N SER A 250 23.13 13.96 -40.46
CA SER A 250 22.88 13.94 -39.03
C SER A 250 21.43 13.54 -38.77
N PHE A 251 21.22 12.31 -38.29
CA PHE A 251 19.91 11.81 -37.91
C PHE A 251 19.31 12.74 -36.85
N LYS A 252 18.35 13.58 -37.27
CA LYS A 252 17.49 14.30 -36.33
C LYS A 252 16.86 13.25 -35.42
N ALA A 253 17.24 13.26 -34.14
CA ALA A 253 16.76 12.30 -33.16
C ALA A 253 15.22 12.31 -33.18
N ARG A 254 14.60 11.20 -33.60
CA ARG A 254 13.15 11.07 -33.57
C ARG A 254 12.72 11.14 -32.11
N LEU A 255 11.92 12.14 -31.76
CA LEU A 255 11.38 12.29 -30.42
C LEU A 255 10.60 11.02 -30.07
N LYS A 256 10.88 10.43 -28.90
CA LYS A 256 10.14 9.26 -28.43
C LYS A 256 8.66 9.65 -28.27
N PRO A 257 7.71 8.83 -28.77
CA PRO A 257 6.30 9.13 -28.61
C PRO A 257 5.94 9.16 -27.13
N LEU A 258 5.10 10.12 -26.73
CA LEU A 258 4.60 10.21 -25.36
C LEU A 258 3.72 8.98 -25.06
N PRO A 259 3.89 8.29 -23.92
CA PRO A 259 3.04 7.18 -23.56
C PRO A 259 1.60 7.69 -23.34
N GLN A 260 0.62 6.92 -23.83
CA GLN A 260 -0.79 7.21 -23.62
C GLN A 260 -1.19 6.86 -22.18
N LEU A 261 -1.79 7.82 -21.47
CA LEU A 261 -2.18 7.71 -20.07
C LEU A 261 -3.69 7.61 -19.92
N LYS A 262 -4.17 6.73 -19.04
CA LYS A 262 -5.59 6.65 -18.67
C LYS A 262 -5.89 7.56 -17.47
N TRP A 263 -6.26 8.80 -17.75
CA TRP A 263 -6.72 9.76 -16.73
C TRP A 263 -8.13 9.40 -16.25
N ILE A 264 -8.26 8.96 -15.00
CA ILE A 264 -9.54 8.60 -14.38
C ILE A 264 -9.94 9.70 -13.40
N SER A 265 -11.10 10.32 -13.61
CA SER A 265 -11.63 11.32 -12.66
C SER A 265 -11.98 10.63 -11.33
N LEU A 266 -11.67 11.29 -10.21
CA LEU A 266 -12.05 10.78 -8.88
C LEU A 266 -13.51 11.07 -8.52
N GLY A 267 -14.20 11.94 -9.27
CA GLY A 267 -15.59 12.31 -8.99
C GLY A 267 -15.78 12.98 -7.62
N ILE A 268 -14.74 13.66 -7.12
CA ILE A 268 -14.78 14.40 -5.85
C ILE A 268 -14.78 15.90 -6.13
N ASN A 269 -15.67 16.61 -5.45
CA ASN A 269 -15.79 18.08 -5.53
C ASN A 269 -15.02 18.72 -4.38
N LEU A 270 -13.73 18.41 -4.29
CA LEU A 270 -12.83 19.00 -3.29
C LEU A 270 -11.84 19.92 -3.98
N THR A 271 -11.60 21.08 -3.38
CA THR A 271 -10.49 21.96 -3.77
C THR A 271 -9.15 21.35 -3.36
N GLN A 272 -8.06 21.87 -3.93
CA GLN A 272 -6.71 21.48 -3.53
C GLN A 272 -6.46 21.70 -2.03
N GLU A 273 -6.88 22.86 -1.51
CA GLU A 273 -6.68 23.26 -0.10
C GLU A 273 -7.42 22.32 0.86
N GLU A 274 -8.63 21.89 0.52
CA GLU A 274 -9.39 20.94 1.32
C GLU A 274 -8.74 19.56 1.37
N VAL A 275 -8.14 19.10 0.26
CA VAL A 275 -7.38 17.84 0.26
C VAL A 275 -6.10 17.97 1.06
N ASP A 276 -5.36 19.07 0.94
CA ASP A 276 -4.16 19.32 1.74
C ASP A 276 -4.49 19.30 3.23
N ALA A 277 -5.60 19.92 3.63
CA ALA A 277 -6.10 19.91 5.00
C ALA A 277 -6.44 18.50 5.49
N ARG A 278 -7.20 17.72 4.70
CA ARG A 278 -7.58 16.34 5.04
C ARG A 278 -6.35 15.42 5.10
N ALA A 279 -5.42 15.56 4.17
CA ALA A 279 -4.16 14.82 4.14
C ALA A 279 -3.29 15.14 5.37
N CYS A 280 -3.20 16.42 5.75
CA CYS A 280 -2.49 16.85 6.95
C CYS A 280 -3.07 16.20 8.22
N ILE A 281 -4.41 16.22 8.37
CA ILE A 281 -5.09 15.60 9.52
C ILE A 281 -4.85 14.08 9.52
N ARG A 282 -5.03 13.41 8.38
CA ARG A 282 -4.80 11.96 8.26
C ARG A 282 -3.37 11.60 8.66
N GLU A 283 -2.36 12.25 8.08
CA GLU A 283 -0.95 11.93 8.32
C GLU A 283 -0.53 12.23 9.76
N PHE A 284 -1.04 13.31 10.37
CA PHE A 284 -0.80 13.62 11.78
C PHE A 284 -1.37 12.52 12.70
N VAL A 285 -2.64 12.15 12.51
CA VAL A 285 -3.31 11.12 13.34
C VAL A 285 -2.68 9.76 13.13
N LEU A 286 -2.35 9.40 11.89
CA LEU A 286 -1.72 8.13 11.56
C LEU A 286 -0.33 7.99 12.17
N ARG A 287 0.37 9.10 12.41
CA ARG A 287 1.69 9.12 13.03
C ARG A 287 1.64 9.19 14.55
N PHE A 288 0.85 10.10 15.10
CA PHE A 288 0.89 10.43 16.53
C PHE A 288 -0.29 9.85 17.33
N GLY A 289 -1.20 9.11 16.70
CA GLY A 289 -2.40 8.57 17.34
C GLY A 289 -2.12 7.77 18.60
N ASP A 290 -1.06 6.96 18.61
CA ASP A 290 -0.66 6.13 19.76
C ASP A 290 -0.20 6.94 20.99
N PHE A 291 0.14 8.23 20.81
CA PHE A 291 0.58 9.12 21.88
C PHE A 291 -0.50 10.06 22.40
N MET A 292 -1.66 10.07 21.75
CA MET A 292 -2.81 10.86 22.15
C MET A 292 -3.55 10.21 23.32
N ASP A 293 -4.32 11.01 24.06
CA ASP A 293 -5.11 10.54 25.20
C ASP A 293 -6.56 11.07 25.11
N PRO A 294 -7.57 10.21 24.80
CA PRO A 294 -7.44 8.78 24.54
C PRO A 294 -6.79 8.48 23.18
N VAL A 295 -6.25 7.28 23.02
CA VAL A 295 -5.77 6.79 21.71
C VAL A 295 -6.97 6.62 20.76
N PRO A 296 -6.96 7.24 19.56
CA PRO A 296 -8.02 7.05 18.58
C PRO A 296 -8.16 5.58 18.18
N ALA A 297 -9.38 5.05 18.23
CA ALA A 297 -9.64 3.69 17.80
C ALA A 297 -9.35 3.51 16.29
N LYS A 298 -8.85 2.33 15.91
CA LYS A 298 -8.47 2.01 14.52
C LYS A 298 -9.55 2.31 13.48
N CYS A 299 -10.82 2.07 13.81
CA CYS A 299 -11.94 2.37 12.92
C CYS A 299 -12.06 3.87 12.54
N HIS A 300 -11.64 4.78 13.42
CA HIS A 300 -11.63 6.22 13.13
C HIS A 300 -10.46 6.61 12.23
N ILE A 301 -9.32 5.92 12.38
CA ILE A 301 -8.16 6.11 11.50
C ILE A 301 -8.48 5.57 10.10
N ASP A 302 -9.15 4.42 10.01
CA ASP A 302 -9.63 3.85 8.75
C ASP A 302 -10.67 4.76 8.05
N GLU A 303 -11.41 5.59 8.78
CA GLU A 303 -12.29 6.60 8.17
C GLU A 303 -11.51 7.74 7.52
N LEU A 304 -10.37 8.15 8.08
CA LEU A 304 -9.51 9.19 7.52
C LEU A 304 -8.79 8.72 6.24
N GLU A 305 -8.68 7.41 6.01
CA GLU A 305 -8.14 6.85 4.76
C GLU A 305 -9.02 7.15 3.54
N LEU A 306 -10.29 7.51 3.73
CA LEU A 306 -11.23 7.73 2.63
C LEU A 306 -11.19 9.18 2.11
N ILE A 307 -10.81 9.37 0.85
CA ILE A 307 -10.70 10.69 0.20
C ILE A 307 -12.01 11.50 0.23
N GLY A 308 -13.10 10.87 -0.21
CA GLY A 308 -14.46 11.44 -0.24
C GLY A 308 -15.34 10.99 0.93
N GLY A 309 -14.74 10.47 2.00
CA GLY A 309 -15.49 9.94 3.14
C GLY A 309 -16.31 8.68 2.86
N ARG A 310 -17.15 8.30 3.83
CA ARG A 310 -18.10 7.17 3.67
C ARG A 310 -19.32 7.64 2.88
N GLN A 311 -19.55 7.05 1.71
CA GLN A 311 -20.83 7.21 0.99
C GLN A 311 -21.97 6.66 1.84
N ARG A 312 -22.88 7.55 2.27
CA ARG A 312 -24.15 7.15 2.87
C ARG A 312 -25.06 6.68 1.73
N LYS A 313 -25.49 5.41 1.79
CA LYS A 313 -26.26 4.75 0.71
C LYS A 313 -27.70 5.30 0.51
N GLN A 314 -28.09 6.41 1.12
CA GLN A 314 -29.52 6.64 1.38
C GLN A 314 -30.06 8.05 1.11
N ASP A 315 -29.25 9.04 0.74
CA ASP A 315 -29.79 10.34 0.32
C ASP A 315 -29.28 10.68 -1.08
N ASP A 316 -30.13 10.42 -2.08
CA ASP A 316 -29.90 10.78 -3.49
C ASP A 316 -29.87 12.32 -3.70
N ASP A 317 -30.15 13.12 -2.67
CA ASP A 317 -30.30 14.59 -2.72
C ASP A 317 -29.12 15.40 -2.13
N ALA A 318 -28.03 14.76 -1.69
CA ALA A 318 -26.96 15.47 -0.96
C ALA A 318 -25.64 15.59 -1.77
N ASP A 319 -25.51 16.68 -2.53
CA ASP A 319 -24.26 17.16 -3.16
C ASP A 319 -23.10 17.44 -2.17
N VAL A 320 -23.33 17.31 -0.86
CA VAL A 320 -22.30 17.57 0.14
C VAL A 320 -21.42 16.33 0.33
N THR A 321 -20.17 16.44 -0.12
CA THR A 321 -19.13 15.45 0.08
C THR A 321 -18.82 15.33 1.58
N GLY A 322 -19.46 14.38 2.25
CA GLY A 322 -19.17 14.05 3.65
C GLY A 322 -17.69 13.70 3.84
N TRP A 323 -17.09 14.10 4.96
CA TRP A 323 -15.68 13.82 5.26
C TRP A 323 -15.52 12.58 6.15
N VAL A 324 -15.77 12.72 7.45
CA VAL A 324 -15.77 11.61 8.42
C VAL A 324 -17.03 11.64 9.27
N SER A 325 -17.28 10.58 10.04
CA SER A 325 -18.37 10.59 11.01
C SER A 325 -18.15 11.64 12.09
N ASP A 326 -19.24 12.18 12.64
CA ASP A 326 -19.18 13.14 13.75
C ASP A 326 -18.52 12.54 14.99
N LEU A 327 -18.67 11.21 15.16
CA LEU A 327 -17.98 10.44 16.18
C LEU A 327 -16.45 10.45 15.96
N CYS A 328 -15.98 10.31 14.72
CA CYS A 328 -14.56 10.44 14.38
C CYS A 328 -14.04 11.83 14.76
N VAL A 329 -14.72 12.91 14.34
CA VAL A 329 -14.34 14.29 14.69
C VAL A 329 -14.23 14.48 16.21
N ARG A 330 -15.24 14.03 16.96
CA ARG A 330 -15.22 14.09 18.42
C ARG A 330 -14.01 13.39 19.00
N THR A 331 -13.74 12.15 18.55
CA THR A 331 -12.59 11.38 19.02
C THR A 331 -11.30 12.16 18.77
N LEU A 332 -11.08 12.65 17.54
CA LEU A 332 -9.90 13.43 17.19
C LEU A 332 -9.73 14.67 18.08
N ILE A 333 -10.80 15.45 18.29
CA ILE A 333 -10.76 16.63 19.18
C ILE A 333 -10.37 16.20 20.59
N THR A 334 -11.03 15.19 21.17
CA THR A 334 -10.72 14.76 22.55
C THR A 334 -9.29 14.23 22.70
N SER A 335 -8.80 13.48 21.70
CA SER A 335 -7.46 12.90 21.68
C SER A 335 -6.37 13.97 21.59
N ILE A 336 -6.56 14.97 20.71
CA ILE A 336 -5.61 16.07 20.55
C ILE A 336 -5.63 16.99 21.78
N LEU A 337 -6.81 17.28 22.34
CA LEU A 337 -6.90 18.07 23.58
C LEU A 337 -6.26 17.37 24.77
N GLY A 338 -6.42 16.05 24.92
CA GLY A 338 -5.75 15.31 25.99
C GLY A 338 -4.23 15.31 25.83
N LEU A 339 -3.72 15.27 24.60
CA LEU A 339 -2.30 15.50 24.32
C LEU A 339 -1.85 16.90 24.78
N LEU A 340 -2.58 17.95 24.37
CA LEU A 340 -2.28 19.34 24.75
C LEU A 340 -2.33 19.55 26.28
N ALA A 341 -3.31 18.94 26.96
CA ALA A 341 -3.44 19.04 28.42
C ALA A 341 -2.26 18.44 29.20
N ARG A 342 -1.49 17.53 28.60
CA ARG A 342 -0.30 16.93 29.23
C ARG A 342 0.93 17.83 29.16
N ASP A 343 0.97 18.77 28.22
CA ASP A 343 2.10 19.69 28.00
C ASP A 343 1.80 21.12 28.49
N ALA A 344 0.52 21.47 28.69
CA ALA A 344 0.09 22.78 29.17
C ALA A 344 0.30 23.00 30.68
N GLU A 345 0.41 24.27 31.09
CA GLU A 345 0.43 24.71 32.50
C GLU A 345 -0.79 24.22 33.29
N ASP A 346 -0.65 24.08 34.62
CA ASP A 346 -1.66 23.44 35.47
C ASP A 346 -3.08 24.01 35.33
N GLU A 347 -3.25 25.33 35.28
CA GLU A 347 -4.57 25.96 35.13
C GLU A 347 -5.18 25.73 33.75
N ILE A 348 -4.38 25.88 32.68
CA ILE A 348 -4.81 25.61 31.31
C ILE A 348 -5.13 24.11 31.15
N SER A 349 -4.31 23.24 31.71
CA SER A 349 -4.50 21.79 31.75
C SER A 349 -5.82 21.40 32.41
N LYS A 350 -6.18 22.04 33.55
CA LYS A 350 -7.48 21.83 34.22
C LYS A 350 -8.64 22.25 33.32
N ILE A 351 -8.56 23.41 32.66
CA ILE A 351 -9.59 23.90 31.73
C ILE A 351 -9.77 22.92 30.57
N ILE A 352 -8.68 22.46 29.96
CA ILE A 352 -8.73 21.50 28.84
C ILE A 352 -9.31 20.16 29.31
N LYS A 353 -8.85 19.60 30.45
CA LYS A 353 -9.36 18.33 31.00
C LYS A 353 -10.85 18.39 31.33
N SER A 354 -11.31 19.50 31.92
CA SER A 354 -12.74 19.75 32.18
C SER A 354 -13.55 19.77 30.89
N SER A 355 -13.04 20.46 29.87
CA SER A 355 -13.67 20.55 28.54
C SER A 355 -13.72 19.19 27.84
N VAL A 356 -12.65 18.38 27.91
CA VAL A 356 -12.64 17.00 27.40
C VAL A 356 -13.69 16.14 28.10
N LYS A 357 -13.87 16.28 29.42
CA LYS A 357 -14.93 15.57 30.16
C LYS A 357 -16.32 15.96 29.66
N HIS A 358 -16.55 17.25 29.40
CA HIS A 358 -17.82 17.74 28.85
C HIS A 358 -18.06 17.26 27.41
N ILE A 359 -17.05 17.31 26.53
CA ILE A 359 -17.15 16.79 25.15
C ILE A 359 -17.54 15.30 25.14
N LYS A 360 -17.02 14.51 26.09
CA LYS A 360 -17.39 13.09 26.21
C LYS A 360 -18.88 12.89 26.54
N THR A 361 -19.53 13.81 27.26
CA THR A 361 -20.96 13.73 27.58
C THR A 361 -21.87 14.28 26.48
N CYS A 362 -21.34 15.09 25.55
CA CYS A 362 -22.11 15.68 24.44
C CYS A 362 -22.63 14.65 23.41
N GLY A 363 -22.18 13.40 23.42
CA GLY A 363 -22.49 12.44 22.36
C GLY A 363 -21.72 12.79 21.07
N ALA A 364 -22.29 12.56 19.89
CA ALA A 364 -21.70 12.91 18.58
C ALA A 364 -22.28 14.22 18.00
N ASP A 365 -22.81 15.09 18.86
CA ASP A 365 -23.45 16.36 18.47
C ASP A 365 -22.40 17.47 18.29
N LEU A 366 -22.08 17.80 17.04
CA LEU A 366 -21.03 18.78 16.71
C LEU A 366 -21.32 20.18 17.24
N ASN A 367 -22.60 20.59 17.36
CA ASN A 367 -22.96 21.89 17.90
C ASN A 367 -22.62 21.98 19.39
N LYS A 368 -22.96 20.94 20.16
CA LYS A 368 -22.60 20.88 21.59
C LYS A 368 -21.10 20.83 21.79
N ILE A 369 -20.38 20.06 20.96
CA ILE A 369 -18.91 20.00 21.00
C ILE A 369 -18.32 21.38 20.74
N TRP A 370 -18.81 22.09 19.72
CA TRP A 370 -18.36 23.45 19.41
C TRP A 370 -18.63 24.42 20.56
N SER A 371 -19.82 24.40 21.18
CA SER A 371 -20.13 25.26 22.33
C SER A 371 -19.16 25.06 23.49
N VAL A 372 -18.76 23.81 23.77
CA VAL A 372 -17.74 23.50 24.79
C VAL A 372 -16.37 24.05 24.37
N MET A 373 -15.98 23.87 23.10
CA MET A 373 -14.70 24.38 22.57
C MET A 373 -14.62 25.91 22.62
N ALA A 374 -15.68 26.62 22.22
CA ALA A 374 -15.75 28.07 22.28
C ALA A 374 -15.65 28.57 23.73
N SER A 375 -16.39 27.97 24.66
CA SER A 375 -16.29 28.28 26.09
C SER A 375 -14.89 28.04 26.66
N MET A 376 -14.24 26.94 26.26
CA MET A 376 -12.86 26.63 26.64
C MET A 376 -11.88 27.70 26.13
N ARG A 377 -12.02 28.13 24.87
CA ARG A 377 -11.20 29.19 24.26
C ARG A 377 -11.31 30.49 25.04
N ASP A 378 -12.52 30.89 25.41
CA ASP A 378 -12.76 32.12 26.19
C ASP A 378 -12.20 32.03 27.61
N GLN A 379 -12.27 30.86 28.26
CA GLN A 379 -11.69 30.64 29.58
C GLN A 379 -10.15 30.73 29.54
N ILE A 380 -9.51 30.12 28.54
CA ILE A 380 -8.04 30.21 28.38
C ILE A 380 -7.61 31.65 28.11
N ALA A 381 -8.34 32.40 27.29
CA ALA A 381 -8.07 33.81 27.02
C ALA A 381 -8.14 34.68 28.30
N LYS A 382 -9.09 34.37 29.20
CA LYS A 382 -9.21 35.05 30.52
C LYS A 382 -8.01 34.76 31.43
N VAL A 383 -7.56 33.49 31.51
CA VAL A 383 -6.38 33.12 32.32
C VAL A 383 -5.12 33.83 31.80
N GLY A 384 -4.93 33.88 30.48
CA GLY A 384 -3.78 34.55 29.87
C GLY A 384 -3.75 36.07 30.10
N SER A 385 -4.90 36.70 30.37
CA SER A 385 -4.98 38.14 30.66
C SER A 385 -4.55 38.48 32.09
N SER A 386 -4.77 37.57 33.04
CA SER A 386 -4.44 37.79 34.47
C SER A 386 -2.97 37.54 34.83
N SER A 387 -2.23 36.76 34.02
CA SER A 387 -0.87 36.27 34.37
C SER A 387 0.29 37.15 33.84
N ARG A 388 0.01 38.27 33.15
CA ARG A 388 0.99 39.00 32.33
C ARG A 388 2.06 39.84 33.06
N GLN A 389 2.21 39.76 34.38
CA GLN A 389 3.09 40.69 35.11
C GLN A 389 4.53 40.23 35.38
N THR A 390 4.93 38.98 35.13
CA THR A 390 6.29 38.53 35.49
C THR A 390 6.99 37.75 34.37
N THR A 391 7.89 38.47 33.68
CA THR A 391 9.14 38.00 33.04
C THR A 391 9.09 36.96 31.93
N SER A 392 9.05 37.47 30.69
CA SER A 392 9.83 37.05 29.51
C SER A 392 9.90 35.55 29.15
N GLY A 393 8.93 35.08 28.36
CA GLY A 393 8.98 33.81 27.65
C GLY A 393 7.63 33.49 27.03
N ILE A 394 7.32 34.14 25.91
CA ILE A 394 5.98 34.18 25.30
C ILE A 394 5.60 32.79 24.74
N GLU A 395 4.85 31.99 25.49
CA GLU A 395 4.01 30.94 24.91
C GLU A 395 2.66 31.56 24.53
N SER A 396 2.27 31.40 23.26
CA SER A 396 0.98 31.95 22.79
C SER A 396 -0.16 31.12 23.37
N PRO A 397 -1.23 31.74 23.92
CA PRO A 397 -2.38 31.01 24.41
C PRO A 397 -2.98 30.14 23.30
N LEU A 398 -3.57 29.00 23.67
CA LEU A 398 -4.23 28.07 22.75
C LEU A 398 -5.36 28.80 21.98
N ILE A 399 -5.09 29.15 20.72
CA ILE A 399 -6.04 29.83 19.83
C ILE A 399 -6.38 28.89 18.68
N PHE A 400 -7.68 28.82 18.35
CA PHE A 400 -8.19 28.14 17.18
C PHE A 400 -9.37 28.92 16.57
N PRO A 401 -9.55 28.84 15.24
CA PRO A 401 -10.59 29.57 14.54
C PRO A 401 -11.98 29.00 14.85
N ASP A 402 -13.02 29.71 14.42
CA ASP A 402 -14.39 29.18 14.40
C ASP A 402 -14.54 28.11 13.30
N PRO A 403 -15.57 27.22 13.39
CA PRO A 403 -15.90 26.31 12.32
C PRO A 403 -16.16 27.06 11.01
N SER A 404 -15.81 26.46 9.87
CA SER A 404 -16.16 27.05 8.57
C SER A 404 -17.67 27.25 8.46
N PRO A 405 -18.14 28.29 7.74
CA PRO A 405 -19.57 28.45 7.46
C PRO A 405 -20.10 27.22 6.70
N PRO A 406 -21.39 26.89 6.84
CA PRO A 406 -22.00 25.84 6.04
C PRO A 406 -21.95 26.23 4.55
N TYR A 407 -21.75 25.26 3.65
CA TYR A 407 -21.76 25.54 2.21
C TYR A 407 -23.12 26.13 1.80
N SER A 408 -23.08 27.29 1.16
CA SER A 408 -24.25 28.16 0.89
C SER A 408 -25.36 27.51 0.07
N MET A 409 -25.08 26.41 -0.62
CA MET A 409 -26.04 25.70 -1.48
C MET A 409 -27.12 24.93 -0.70
N GLN A 410 -26.93 24.70 0.61
CA GLN A 410 -27.88 23.96 1.44
C GLN A 410 -28.54 24.84 2.51
N THR A 411 -29.02 26.03 2.15
CA THR A 411 -30.11 26.67 2.91
C THR A 411 -31.41 25.90 2.64
N CYS A 412 -31.41 24.60 2.94
CA CYS A 412 -32.62 23.82 3.07
C CYS A 412 -33.46 24.53 4.13
N THR A 413 -34.69 24.81 3.75
CA THR A 413 -35.81 25.36 4.51
C THR A 413 -36.13 24.53 5.76
N LEU A 414 -35.18 24.42 6.69
CA LEU A 414 -35.43 24.01 8.05
C LEU A 414 -36.21 25.15 8.68
N ARG A 415 -37.54 24.94 8.65
CA ARG A 415 -38.58 25.78 9.26
C ARG A 415 -38.04 26.38 10.55
N SER A 416 -37.70 27.66 10.45
CA SER A 416 -37.09 28.50 11.48
C SER A 416 -37.74 28.26 12.84
N LEU A 417 -37.13 27.39 13.64
CA LEU A 417 -37.35 27.37 15.07
C LEU A 417 -36.60 28.61 15.56
N ARG A 418 -37.33 29.58 16.13
CA ARG A 418 -36.80 30.84 16.67
C ARG A 418 -35.70 30.57 17.70
N GLN A 419 -34.48 30.31 17.26
CA GLN A 419 -33.30 30.32 18.09
C GLN A 419 -32.86 31.78 18.20
N SER A 420 -32.79 32.26 19.44
CA SER A 420 -32.43 33.63 19.80
C SER A 420 -31.20 34.13 19.04
N ALA A 421 -31.23 35.40 18.64
CA ALA A 421 -30.31 36.07 17.73
C ALA A 421 -28.85 36.26 18.23
N ASP A 422 -28.39 35.47 19.20
CA ASP A 422 -27.02 35.57 19.71
C ASP A 422 -26.09 34.63 18.93
N ASN A 423 -25.50 35.14 17.83
CA ASN A 423 -24.23 34.77 17.18
C ASN A 423 -23.68 33.32 17.27
N LEU A 424 -24.53 32.29 17.41
CA LEU A 424 -24.08 30.92 17.55
C LEU A 424 -23.81 30.30 16.17
N VAL A 425 -22.52 30.13 15.88
CA VAL A 425 -22.06 29.36 14.70
C VAL A 425 -22.65 27.96 14.78
N THR A 426 -23.49 27.61 13.80
CA THR A 426 -24.12 26.29 13.69
C THR A 426 -23.26 25.36 12.85
N VAL A 427 -22.88 24.21 13.43
CA VAL A 427 -22.11 23.16 12.78
C VAL A 427 -23.06 22.09 12.27
N VAL A 428 -23.18 21.99 10.94
CA VAL A 428 -24.05 21.04 10.24
C VAL A 428 -23.26 19.80 9.82
N HIS A 429 -22.02 19.99 9.36
CA HIS A 429 -21.20 18.96 8.75
C HIS A 429 -19.82 18.85 9.40
N SER A 430 -19.27 17.64 9.45
CA SER A 430 -17.92 17.37 10.01
C SER A 430 -16.80 18.14 9.33
N VAL A 431 -16.95 18.48 8.04
CA VAL A 431 -15.99 19.29 7.26
C VAL A 431 -15.79 20.69 7.85
N GLN A 432 -16.81 21.27 8.49
CA GLN A 432 -16.70 22.60 9.10
C GLN A 432 -15.72 22.62 10.29
N MET A 433 -15.40 21.46 10.86
CA MET A 433 -14.47 21.32 11.98
C MET A 433 -13.00 21.20 11.56
N ILE A 434 -12.71 21.13 10.25
CA ILE A 434 -11.35 21.02 9.72
C ILE A 434 -10.43 22.16 10.19
N PRO A 435 -10.81 23.46 10.12
CA PRO A 435 -9.93 24.55 10.55
C PRO A 435 -9.53 24.45 12.03
N ILE A 436 -10.47 24.01 12.88
CA ILE A 436 -10.22 23.79 14.32
C ILE A 436 -9.20 22.68 14.50
N LEU A 437 -9.42 21.52 13.84
CA LEU A 437 -8.49 20.39 13.92
C LEU A 437 -7.09 20.78 13.45
N LEU A 438 -6.96 21.49 12.33
CA LEU A 438 -5.65 21.97 11.86
C LEU A 438 -4.97 22.90 12.87
N SER A 439 -5.70 23.81 13.49
CA SER A 439 -5.14 24.71 14.51
C SER A 439 -4.68 23.96 15.75
N LEU A 440 -5.46 22.97 16.21
CA LEU A 440 -5.08 22.10 17.33
C LEU A 440 -3.86 21.24 16.97
N ILE A 441 -3.77 20.73 15.75
CA ILE A 441 -2.62 19.98 15.23
C ILE A 441 -1.38 20.87 15.22
N HIS A 442 -1.46 22.08 14.68
CA HIS A 442 -0.35 23.01 14.66
C HIS A 442 0.15 23.34 16.06
N THR A 443 -0.76 23.58 17.00
CA THR A 443 -0.39 23.79 18.41
C THR A 443 0.25 22.52 19.01
N SER A 444 -0.27 21.34 18.67
CA SER A 444 0.27 20.07 19.15
C SER A 444 1.69 19.80 18.65
N LEU A 445 2.02 20.20 17.42
CA LEU A 445 3.38 20.09 16.87
C LEU A 445 4.40 20.95 17.64
N GLU A 446 3.94 21.97 18.38
CA GLU A 446 4.77 22.82 19.23
C GLU A 446 4.93 22.26 20.66
N THR A 447 4.30 21.12 20.98
CA THR A 447 4.44 20.50 22.31
C THR A 447 5.76 19.78 22.50
N SER A 448 6.24 19.70 23.75
CA SER A 448 7.45 18.94 24.09
C SER A 448 7.30 17.44 23.83
N ILE A 449 6.07 16.91 23.99
CA ILE A 449 5.72 15.50 23.77
C ILE A 449 5.95 15.14 22.30
N ILE A 450 5.39 15.90 21.36
CA ILE A 450 5.53 15.63 19.93
C ILE A 450 6.96 15.85 19.45
N ARG A 451 7.68 16.86 19.96
CA ARG A 451 9.11 17.04 19.65
C ARG A 451 9.94 15.83 20.05
N LYS A 452 9.77 15.32 21.28
CA LYS A 452 10.45 14.11 21.75
C LYS A 452 10.12 12.90 20.88
N GLU A 453 8.87 12.79 20.42
CA GLU A 453 8.46 11.70 19.53
C GLU A 453 9.06 11.83 18.13
N ILE A 454 9.20 13.05 17.60
CA ILE A 454 9.92 13.26 16.34
C ILE A 454 11.40 12.83 16.47
N ASP A 455 12.05 13.22 17.57
CA ASP A 455 13.44 12.84 17.83
C ASP A 455 13.60 11.32 18.04
N GLN A 456 12.64 10.69 18.73
CA GLN A 456 12.61 9.24 18.90
C GLN A 456 12.37 8.54 17.56
N GLY A 457 11.47 9.05 16.73
CA GLY A 457 11.23 8.52 15.39
C GLY A 457 12.48 8.53 14.50
N VAL A 458 13.35 9.53 14.62
CA VAL A 458 14.64 9.55 13.91
C VAL A 458 15.57 8.42 14.39
N LYS A 459 15.51 8.03 15.66
CA LYS A 459 16.24 6.88 16.19
C LYS A 459 15.61 5.58 15.70
N ASP A 460 14.29 5.46 15.79
CA ASP A 460 13.56 4.27 15.37
C ASP A 460 13.78 3.96 13.88
N VAL A 461 13.79 4.96 12.99
CA VAL A 461 14.16 4.73 11.57
C VAL A 461 15.55 4.14 11.41
N LYS A 462 16.53 4.58 12.22
CA LYS A 462 17.89 4.04 12.16
C LYS A 462 17.94 2.61 12.68
N ASP A 463 17.15 2.30 13.69
CA ASP A 463 17.02 0.96 14.25
C ASP A 463 16.35 0.02 13.24
N PHE A 464 15.23 0.41 12.62
CA PHE A 464 14.62 -0.36 11.53
C PHE A 464 15.53 -0.51 10.30
N SER A 465 16.31 0.53 9.96
CA SER A 465 17.32 0.44 8.90
C SER A 465 18.47 -0.49 9.27
N HIS A 466 18.79 -0.62 10.56
CA HIS A 466 19.75 -1.58 11.07
C HIS A 466 19.19 -3.00 11.01
N ASP A 467 17.95 -3.21 11.43
CA ASP A 467 17.29 -4.51 11.40
C ASP A 467 17.07 -5.01 9.97
N ALA A 468 16.72 -4.13 9.04
CA ALA A 468 16.67 -4.45 7.60
C ALA A 468 18.04 -4.89 7.06
N ARG A 469 19.15 -4.28 7.52
CA ARG A 469 20.51 -4.70 7.16
C ARG A 469 20.88 -6.05 7.77
N ILE A 470 20.49 -6.31 9.02
CA ILE A 470 20.66 -7.62 9.67
C ILE A 470 19.87 -8.69 8.91
N ALA A 471 18.59 -8.46 8.66
CA ALA A 471 17.72 -9.38 7.93
C ALA A 471 18.30 -9.69 6.53
N THR A 472 18.79 -8.66 5.84
CA THR A 472 19.47 -8.78 4.54
C THR A 472 20.72 -9.67 4.68
N LYS A 473 21.55 -9.46 5.70
CA LYS A 473 22.76 -10.27 5.95
C LYS A 473 22.42 -11.73 6.23
N ILE A 474 21.42 -12.00 7.10
CA ILE A 474 20.94 -13.35 7.41
C ILE A 474 20.47 -14.07 6.13
N GLU A 475 19.71 -13.38 5.28
CA GLU A 475 19.24 -13.94 4.02
C GLU A 475 20.37 -14.19 3.02
N HIS A 476 21.40 -13.34 2.97
CA HIS A 476 22.61 -13.61 2.17
C HIS A 476 23.35 -14.84 2.69
N GLU A 477 23.56 -14.98 4.01
CA GLU A 477 24.20 -16.16 4.60
C GLU A 477 23.41 -17.44 4.32
N ARG A 478 22.07 -17.37 4.37
CA ARG A 478 21.19 -18.48 3.98
C ARG A 478 21.39 -18.85 2.51
N TRP A 479 21.40 -17.86 1.62
CA TRP A 479 21.60 -18.06 0.19
C TRP A 479 22.97 -18.63 -0.13
N GLU A 480 24.04 -18.19 0.54
CA GLU A 480 25.38 -18.74 0.36
C GLU A 480 25.43 -20.22 0.74
N LYS A 481 24.76 -20.64 1.83
CA LYS A 481 24.62 -22.06 2.19
C LYS A 481 23.85 -22.85 1.13
N ASP A 482 22.71 -22.32 0.68
CA ASP A 482 21.89 -22.94 -0.38
C ASP A 482 22.66 -23.07 -1.70
N ARG A 483 23.43 -22.04 -2.07
CA ARG A 483 24.25 -21.97 -3.28
C ARG A 483 25.39 -22.98 -3.22
N ASN A 484 26.15 -23.01 -2.13
CA ASN A 484 27.22 -23.98 -1.93
C ASN A 484 26.69 -25.41 -2.00
N ALA A 485 25.53 -25.71 -1.39
CA ALA A 485 24.89 -27.02 -1.46
C ALA A 485 24.50 -27.43 -2.90
N MET A 486 24.14 -26.47 -3.77
CA MET A 486 23.89 -26.76 -5.19
C MET A 486 25.17 -27.10 -5.94
N ASP A 487 26.27 -26.39 -5.66
CA ASP A 487 27.55 -26.59 -6.35
C ASP A 487 28.12 -28.00 -6.10
N PHE A 488 27.84 -28.61 -4.94
CA PHE A 488 28.26 -30.00 -4.65
C PHE A 488 27.47 -31.08 -5.43
N THR A 489 26.28 -30.77 -5.97
CA THR A 489 25.38 -31.80 -6.55
C THR A 489 25.51 -32.04 -8.07
N THR A 490 26.45 -31.38 -8.76
CA THR A 490 26.40 -31.22 -10.22
C THR A 490 27.33 -32.11 -11.07
N LYS A 491 27.78 -33.27 -10.59
CA LYS A 491 28.68 -34.15 -11.38
C LYS A 491 28.01 -35.17 -12.33
N ASP A 492 26.68 -35.29 -12.38
CA ASP A 492 26.01 -36.27 -13.26
C ASP A 492 24.83 -35.71 -14.08
N LYS A 493 24.47 -36.43 -15.17
CA LYS A 493 23.55 -36.09 -16.29
C LYS A 493 22.13 -35.58 -15.94
N VAL A 494 21.80 -35.35 -14.67
CA VAL A 494 20.55 -34.72 -14.17
C VAL A 494 20.64 -33.17 -14.18
N GLN A 495 21.49 -32.60 -15.02
CA GLN A 495 21.88 -31.18 -14.96
C GLN A 495 20.75 -30.19 -15.29
N LYS A 496 19.79 -30.57 -16.15
CA LYS A 496 18.72 -29.65 -16.61
C LYS A 496 17.63 -29.40 -15.55
N ALA A 497 17.23 -30.43 -14.81
CA ALA A 497 16.25 -30.28 -13.73
C ALA A 497 16.83 -29.49 -12.54
N VAL A 498 18.10 -29.74 -12.22
CA VAL A 498 18.85 -29.00 -11.19
C VAL A 498 19.00 -27.53 -11.57
N ALA A 499 19.31 -27.22 -12.83
CA ALA A 499 19.42 -25.83 -13.31
C ALA A 499 18.12 -25.02 -13.13
N SER A 500 16.95 -25.63 -13.39
CA SER A 500 15.65 -24.97 -13.18
C SER A 500 15.40 -24.70 -11.69
N GLY A 501 15.64 -25.68 -10.82
CA GLY A 501 15.49 -25.50 -9.37
C GLY A 501 16.43 -24.42 -8.81
N ASN A 502 17.66 -24.34 -9.31
CA ASN A 502 18.62 -23.31 -8.89
C ASN A 502 18.19 -21.90 -9.30
N ARG A 503 17.56 -21.75 -10.47
CA ARG A 503 16.97 -20.47 -10.92
C ARG A 503 15.83 -20.03 -9.99
N ASP A 504 14.96 -20.97 -9.60
CA ASP A 504 13.84 -20.68 -8.71
C ASP A 504 14.32 -20.27 -7.32
N LYS A 505 15.33 -20.95 -6.75
CA LYS A 505 15.91 -20.56 -5.45
C LYS A 505 16.61 -19.20 -5.52
N ARG A 506 17.31 -18.87 -6.62
CA ARG A 506 17.92 -17.54 -6.83
C ARG A 506 16.85 -16.46 -6.93
N ALA A 507 15.75 -16.72 -7.63
CA ALA A 507 14.63 -15.80 -7.72
C ALA A 507 13.96 -15.59 -6.34
N ALA A 508 13.82 -16.65 -5.56
CA ALA A 508 13.28 -16.60 -4.20
C ALA A 508 14.18 -15.77 -3.26
N HIS A 509 15.50 -15.94 -3.33
CA HIS A 509 16.45 -15.12 -2.57
C HIS A 509 16.34 -13.63 -2.92
N LYS A 510 16.43 -13.29 -4.21
CA LYS A 510 16.26 -11.89 -4.67
C LYS A 510 14.94 -11.30 -4.20
N LEU A 511 13.88 -12.09 -4.29
CA LEU A 511 12.57 -11.71 -3.81
C LEU A 511 12.57 -11.41 -2.31
N GLN A 512 13.21 -12.25 -1.49
CA GLN A 512 13.28 -12.06 -0.05
C GLN A 512 14.03 -10.76 0.32
N ILE A 513 15.12 -10.44 -0.37
CA ILE A 513 15.82 -9.16 -0.20
C ILE A 513 14.91 -7.98 -0.55
N THR A 514 14.22 -8.04 -1.70
CA THR A 514 13.26 -7.00 -2.08
C THR A 514 12.10 -6.87 -1.09
N ASN A 515 11.65 -7.97 -0.46
CA ASN A 515 10.62 -7.92 0.58
C ASN A 515 11.11 -7.18 1.83
N ILE A 516 12.37 -7.38 2.23
CA ILE A 516 12.99 -6.66 3.35
C ILE A 516 13.07 -5.15 3.04
N GLU A 517 13.60 -4.79 1.86
CA GLU A 517 13.72 -3.39 1.43
C GLU A 517 12.36 -2.68 1.35
N ASN A 518 11.35 -3.33 0.76
CA ASN A 518 10.01 -2.75 0.64
C ASN A 518 9.29 -2.64 1.99
N SER A 519 9.55 -3.55 2.92
CA SER A 519 8.99 -3.44 4.28
C SER A 519 9.55 -2.21 4.99
N LEU A 520 10.86 -1.94 4.86
CA LEU A 520 11.47 -0.71 5.38
C LEU A 520 10.83 0.54 4.74
N ARG A 521 10.65 0.55 3.41
CA ARG A 521 9.99 1.67 2.69
C ARG A 521 8.55 1.93 3.15
N ILE A 522 7.83 0.94 3.67
CA ILE A 522 6.48 1.13 4.24
C ILE A 522 6.54 1.77 5.63
N ILE A 523 7.59 1.45 6.38
CA ILE A 523 7.77 1.88 7.76
C ILE A 523 8.29 3.33 7.83
N GLU A 524 9.28 3.67 6.99
CA GLU A 524 9.97 4.97 6.98
C GLU A 524 9.03 6.21 7.01
N PRO A 525 7.94 6.29 6.21
CA PRO A 525 7.05 7.45 6.22
C PRO A 525 6.41 7.74 7.59
N SER A 526 6.31 6.73 8.47
CA SER A 526 5.77 6.88 9.83
C SER A 526 6.56 7.85 10.69
N PHE A 527 7.79 8.15 10.30
CA PHE A 527 8.70 8.99 11.06
C PHE A 527 9.03 10.30 10.35
N SER A 528 8.43 10.54 9.17
CA SER A 528 8.62 11.80 8.46
C SER A 528 8.02 12.97 9.25
N PRO A 529 8.77 14.07 9.48
CA PRO A 529 8.30 15.21 10.26
C PRO A 529 7.03 15.85 9.69
N ARG A 530 6.88 15.83 8.35
CA ARG A 530 5.77 16.46 7.65
C ARG A 530 5.42 15.66 6.40
N PHE A 531 4.13 15.63 6.10
CA PHE A 531 3.66 15.21 4.78
C PHE A 531 4.06 16.24 3.73
N THR A 532 4.42 15.76 2.55
CA THR A 532 4.71 16.59 1.37
C THR A 532 4.13 15.92 0.14
N THR A 533 3.67 16.73 -0.82
CA THR A 533 3.32 16.24 -2.16
C THR A 533 4.56 15.62 -2.84
N LEU A 534 4.35 14.73 -3.81
CA LEU A 534 5.44 14.16 -4.60
C LEU A 534 6.17 15.22 -5.44
N GLY A 535 5.45 16.27 -5.81
CA GLY A 535 5.96 17.41 -6.55
C GLY A 535 4.94 17.99 -7.51
N THR A 536 5.41 18.93 -8.33
CA THR A 536 4.64 19.56 -9.39
C THR A 536 5.33 19.34 -10.73
N ASP A 537 4.56 19.23 -11.80
CA ASP A 537 5.11 19.15 -13.15
C ASP A 537 5.17 20.50 -13.86
N THR A 538 5.55 20.49 -15.14
CA THR A 538 5.70 21.70 -15.96
C THR A 538 4.40 22.44 -16.25
N GLU A 539 3.25 21.82 -16.01
CA GLU A 539 1.92 22.43 -16.20
C GLU A 539 1.26 22.78 -14.86
N GLY A 540 2.01 22.71 -13.75
CA GLY A 540 1.50 23.05 -12.43
C GLY A 540 0.63 21.98 -11.78
N ARG A 541 0.49 20.77 -12.39
CA ARG A 541 -0.25 19.68 -11.74
C ARG A 541 0.49 19.20 -10.51
N VAL A 542 -0.25 18.98 -9.44
CA VAL A 542 0.30 18.58 -8.13
C VAL A 542 0.00 17.11 -7.87
N TYR A 543 1.05 16.35 -7.55
CA TYR A 543 0.97 14.90 -7.41
C TYR A 543 1.03 14.49 -5.94
N TYR A 544 0.10 13.63 -5.54
CA TYR A 544 -0.08 13.16 -4.17
C TYR A 544 0.09 11.64 -4.11
N ALA A 545 0.92 11.18 -3.19
CA ALA A 545 0.98 9.78 -2.77
C ALA A 545 1.13 9.75 -1.26
N LEU A 546 0.06 9.39 -0.57
CA LEU A 546 0.03 9.40 0.89
C LEU A 546 0.66 8.14 1.46
N SER A 547 1.11 8.23 2.70
CA SER A 547 1.82 7.15 3.39
C SER A 547 0.93 5.90 3.52
N PRO A 548 1.48 4.67 3.57
CA PRO A 548 0.70 3.46 3.80
C PRO A 548 -0.10 3.51 5.09
N GLY A 549 -1.26 2.83 5.13
CA GLY A 549 -2.14 2.82 6.30
C GLY A 549 -1.59 2.01 7.47
N MET A 550 -2.19 2.15 8.65
CA MET A 550 -1.70 1.56 9.91
C MET A 550 -1.53 0.04 9.83
N ALA A 551 -2.52 -0.68 9.27
CA ALA A 551 -2.45 -2.15 9.17
C ALA A 551 -1.28 -2.65 8.29
N GLU A 552 -0.89 -1.87 7.28
CA GLU A 552 0.24 -2.21 6.42
C GLU A 552 1.56 -1.96 7.14
N ARG A 553 1.67 -0.86 7.88
CA ARG A 553 2.84 -0.55 8.72
C ARG A 553 3.07 -1.61 9.79
N GLU A 554 2.04 -1.96 10.54
CA GLU A 554 2.10 -3.04 11.55
C GLU A 554 2.60 -4.36 10.95
N SER A 555 2.11 -4.71 9.76
CA SER A 555 2.51 -5.95 9.07
C SER A 555 3.94 -5.89 8.53
N ALA A 556 4.41 -4.71 8.10
CA ALA A 556 5.78 -4.51 7.64
C ALA A 556 6.78 -4.57 8.81
N VAL A 557 6.44 -3.97 9.96
CA VAL A 557 7.24 -4.07 11.20
C VAL A 557 7.35 -5.53 11.62
N GLU A 558 6.22 -6.24 11.71
CA GLU A 558 6.21 -7.66 12.07
C GLU A 558 7.04 -8.51 11.09
N PHE A 559 6.98 -8.20 9.79
CA PHE A 559 7.82 -8.90 8.80
C PHE A 559 9.31 -8.64 8.99
N LEU A 560 9.74 -7.39 9.22
CA LEU A 560 11.14 -7.07 9.47
C LEU A 560 11.66 -7.73 10.76
N ASP A 561 10.88 -7.67 11.83
CA ASP A 561 11.22 -8.32 13.10
C ASP A 561 11.42 -9.82 12.90
N LEU A 562 10.52 -10.48 12.17
CA LEU A 562 10.63 -11.91 11.86
C LEU A 562 11.83 -12.22 10.93
N ALA A 563 12.16 -11.32 10.01
CA ALA A 563 13.28 -11.51 9.08
C ALA A 563 14.64 -11.31 9.79
N ALA A 564 14.72 -10.35 10.71
CA ALA A 564 15.92 -10.03 11.49
C ALA A 564 16.19 -11.04 12.63
N ASN A 565 15.16 -11.76 13.08
CA ASN A 565 15.29 -12.76 14.14
C ASN A 565 15.34 -14.21 13.60
N ASP A 566 16.03 -15.09 14.33
CA ASP A 566 16.09 -16.53 14.01
C ASP A 566 14.97 -17.38 14.60
N LYS A 567 14.12 -16.78 15.43
CA LYS A 567 13.05 -17.49 16.12
C LYS A 567 11.88 -17.75 15.16
N PRO A 568 11.43 -19.00 15.00
CA PRO A 568 10.26 -19.31 14.17
C PRO A 568 8.99 -18.85 14.88
N TYR A 569 8.54 -17.63 14.60
CA TYR A 569 7.24 -17.15 15.02
C TYR A 569 6.31 -16.94 13.83
N LYS A 570 5.02 -17.21 14.01
CA LYS A 570 4.00 -17.02 12.97
C LYS A 570 3.47 -15.60 13.07
N PRO A 571 3.40 -14.83 11.96
CA PRO A 571 2.84 -13.49 12.01
C PRO A 571 1.40 -13.52 12.56
N LYS A 572 1.10 -12.64 13.52
CA LYS A 572 -0.16 -12.59 14.26
C LYS A 572 -1.32 -12.15 13.38
N LYS A 573 -1.09 -11.24 12.44
CA LYS A 573 -2.16 -10.65 11.62
C LYS A 573 -1.69 -10.42 10.18
N ARG A 574 -2.46 -10.92 9.22
CA ARG A 574 -2.27 -10.57 7.81
C ARG A 574 -2.96 -9.24 7.54
N ALA A 575 -2.24 -8.24 7.05
CA ALA A 575 -2.86 -7.02 6.52
C ALA A 575 -3.97 -7.37 5.52
N ARG A 576 -5.05 -6.59 5.56
CA ARG A 576 -6.11 -6.66 4.54
C ARG A 576 -5.50 -6.27 3.19
N LEU A 577 -5.58 -7.18 2.22
CA LEU A 577 -5.31 -6.87 0.83
C LEU A 577 -6.60 -6.34 0.20
N LEU A 578 -6.54 -5.17 -0.42
CA LEU A 578 -7.67 -4.65 -1.19
C LEU A 578 -7.85 -5.46 -2.47
N SER A 579 -9.10 -5.77 -2.78
CA SER A 579 -9.45 -6.38 -4.05
C SER A 579 -9.13 -5.41 -5.20
N PRO A 580 -8.86 -5.90 -6.43
CA PRO A 580 -8.72 -5.04 -7.60
C PRO A 580 -9.92 -4.10 -7.79
N GLU A 581 -11.13 -4.58 -7.49
CA GLU A 581 -12.37 -3.80 -7.56
C GLU A 581 -12.36 -2.64 -6.53
N ASP A 582 -11.98 -2.91 -5.28
CA ASP A 582 -11.86 -1.87 -4.25
C ASP A 582 -10.81 -0.81 -4.64
N ARG A 583 -9.68 -1.24 -5.19
CA ARG A 583 -8.60 -0.34 -5.65
C ARG A 583 -9.02 0.52 -6.83
N SER A 584 -9.78 -0.05 -7.77
CA SER A 584 -10.29 0.67 -8.93
C SER A 584 -11.23 1.82 -8.54
N GLY A 585 -11.87 1.73 -7.37
CA GLY A 585 -12.67 2.80 -6.81
C GLY A 585 -11.86 3.98 -6.25
N MET A 586 -10.53 3.85 -6.10
CA MET A 586 -9.61 4.91 -5.63
C MET A 586 -10.11 5.65 -4.38
N ARG A 587 -10.70 4.90 -3.45
CA ARG A 587 -11.30 5.49 -2.24
C ARG A 587 -10.28 5.67 -1.12
N GLU A 588 -9.31 4.76 -1.01
CA GLU A 588 -8.31 4.74 0.06
C GLU A 588 -7.03 5.44 -0.40
N TRP A 589 -6.67 6.55 0.28
CA TRP A 589 -5.53 7.42 -0.05
C TRP A 589 -4.22 6.69 -0.30
N SER A 590 -3.97 5.63 0.48
CA SER A 590 -2.72 4.88 0.43
C SER A 590 -2.57 4.00 -0.82
N TRP A 591 -3.59 3.83 -1.67
CA TRP A 591 -3.59 2.82 -2.75
C TRP A 591 -3.55 3.37 -4.18
N PHE A 592 -3.44 4.68 -4.35
CA PHE A 592 -3.36 5.31 -5.67
C PHE A 592 -2.56 6.63 -5.62
N VAL A 593 -2.20 7.16 -6.78
CA VAL A 593 -1.65 8.51 -6.93
C VAL A 593 -2.78 9.45 -7.31
N ALA A 594 -3.01 10.49 -6.52
CA ALA A 594 -3.95 11.55 -6.86
C ALA A 594 -3.22 12.72 -7.54
N VAL A 595 -3.85 13.35 -8.52
CA VAL A 595 -3.29 14.47 -9.28
C VAL A 595 -4.32 15.59 -9.34
N TRP A 596 -3.97 16.77 -8.83
CA TRP A 596 -4.77 17.97 -8.99
C TRP A 596 -4.29 18.76 -10.21
N GLY A 597 -5.23 19.15 -11.07
CA GLY A 597 -4.99 20.10 -12.16
C GLY A 597 -5.70 19.72 -13.45
N LYS A 598 -5.32 20.37 -14.55
CA LYS A 598 -5.96 20.17 -15.86
C LYS A 598 -5.55 18.85 -16.50
N LYS A 599 -6.49 18.17 -17.13
CA LYS A 599 -6.17 17.02 -17.99
C LYS A 599 -5.26 17.50 -19.11
N PRO A 600 -4.12 16.83 -19.40
CA PRO A 600 -3.29 17.23 -20.51
C PRO A 600 -4.09 17.14 -21.81
N ALA A 601 -4.05 18.20 -22.63
CA ALA A 601 -4.72 18.23 -23.92
C ALA A 601 -4.25 17.01 -24.73
N LEU A 602 -5.20 16.14 -25.08
CA LEU A 602 -4.91 15.03 -25.96
C LEU A 602 -4.46 15.66 -27.28
N ILE A 603 -3.22 15.41 -27.68
CA ILE A 603 -2.79 15.70 -29.04
C ILE A 603 -3.61 14.76 -29.91
N VAL A 604 -4.73 15.25 -30.42
CA VAL A 604 -5.59 14.54 -31.37
C VAL A 604 -4.75 14.42 -32.64
N ASN A 605 -3.93 13.37 -32.71
CA ASN A 605 -3.30 12.98 -33.95
C ASN A 605 -4.44 12.50 -34.85
N SER A 606 -4.88 13.39 -35.73
CA SER A 606 -6.18 13.45 -36.40
C SER A 606 -6.50 12.33 -37.40
N THR A 607 -5.93 11.14 -37.27
CA THR A 607 -5.96 10.14 -38.36
C THR A 607 -6.46 8.75 -37.94
N GLU A 608 -6.54 8.42 -36.65
CA GLU A 608 -7.11 7.14 -36.23
C GLU A 608 -8.52 7.35 -35.63
N GLN A 609 -9.52 7.25 -36.51
CA GLN A 609 -10.92 7.06 -36.12
C GLN A 609 -11.05 5.75 -35.35
N TRP A 610 -10.96 5.80 -34.02
CA TRP A 610 -11.42 4.69 -33.19
C TRP A 610 -12.94 4.57 -33.35
N PRO A 611 -13.49 3.37 -33.61
CA PRO A 611 -14.92 3.18 -33.75
C PRO A 611 -15.60 3.47 -32.40
N VAL A 612 -16.19 4.67 -32.32
CA VAL A 612 -17.01 5.15 -31.22
C VAL A 612 -18.31 4.35 -31.22
N ASN A 613 -18.30 3.17 -30.60
CA ASN A 613 -19.52 2.45 -30.28
C ASN A 613 -19.92 2.80 -28.85
N HIS A 614 -21.04 3.53 -28.74
CA HIS A 614 -21.88 3.68 -27.55
C HIS A 614 -21.21 4.23 -26.29
N ILE A 615 -21.03 5.56 -26.23
CA ILE A 615 -21.21 6.29 -24.98
C ILE A 615 -22.26 7.36 -25.29
N GLU A 616 -23.39 7.27 -24.59
CA GLU A 616 -24.59 8.05 -24.80
C GLU A 616 -24.33 9.55 -24.55
N ASN A 617 -24.69 10.37 -25.55
CA ASN A 617 -25.33 11.69 -25.47
C ASN A 617 -25.20 12.51 -24.17
N ASP A 618 -23.99 12.71 -23.66
CA ASP A 618 -23.75 13.81 -22.73
C ASP A 618 -23.18 14.99 -23.52
N SER A 619 -24.05 15.95 -23.84
CA SER A 619 -23.72 17.19 -24.55
C SER A 619 -22.95 18.15 -23.63
N GLY A 620 -21.90 17.65 -22.98
CA GLY A 620 -21.03 18.39 -22.08
C GLY A 620 -20.34 19.51 -22.85
N SER A 621 -20.58 20.74 -22.40
CA SER A 621 -20.02 21.95 -23.00
C SER A 621 -18.49 21.86 -23.08
N GLU A 622 -17.89 22.32 -24.19
CA GLU A 622 -16.44 22.33 -24.41
C GLU A 622 -15.63 23.03 -23.29
N ASN A 623 -16.30 23.80 -22.41
CA ASN A 623 -15.71 24.45 -21.24
C ASN A 623 -15.30 23.51 -20.10
N GLU A 624 -15.72 22.24 -20.08
CA GLU A 624 -15.38 21.31 -18.99
C GLU A 624 -13.89 20.94 -18.96
N LEU A 625 -13.20 21.02 -20.11
CA LEU A 625 -11.78 20.66 -20.21
C LEU A 625 -10.83 21.65 -19.53
N GLU A 626 -11.27 22.87 -19.21
CA GLU A 626 -10.41 23.88 -18.60
C GLU A 626 -10.42 23.89 -17.08
N VAL A 627 -11.37 23.21 -16.44
CA VAL A 627 -11.53 23.21 -14.99
C VAL A 627 -10.51 22.27 -14.34
N GLU A 628 -9.81 22.77 -13.32
CA GLU A 628 -8.92 21.93 -12.51
C GLU A 628 -9.75 20.94 -11.70
N THR A 629 -9.43 19.65 -11.85
CA THR A 629 -10.17 18.57 -11.19
C THR A 629 -9.19 17.51 -10.67
N TRP A 630 -9.72 16.57 -9.90
CA TRP A 630 -8.95 15.46 -9.35
C TRP A 630 -8.92 14.27 -10.28
N TRP A 631 -7.70 13.80 -10.55
CA TRP A 631 -7.41 12.60 -11.32
C TRP A 631 -6.73 11.55 -10.46
N GLY A 632 -6.90 10.28 -10.79
CA GLY A 632 -6.31 9.17 -10.05
C GLY A 632 -5.65 8.11 -10.93
N PHE A 633 -4.57 7.53 -10.41
CA PHE A 633 -3.85 6.40 -11.02
C PHE A 633 -3.61 5.32 -9.96
N TRP A 634 -4.27 4.18 -10.13
CA TRP A 634 -4.17 3.04 -9.19
C TRP A 634 -3.49 1.81 -9.80
N GLU A 635 -3.41 1.73 -11.13
CA GLU A 635 -2.70 0.65 -11.83
C GLU A 635 -1.20 0.93 -11.84
N VAL A 636 -0.42 -0.07 -11.44
CA VAL A 636 1.06 0.02 -11.36
C VAL A 636 1.66 0.45 -12.70
N ASP A 637 1.21 -0.18 -13.80
CA ASP A 637 1.73 0.08 -15.14
C ASP A 637 1.39 1.51 -15.60
N GLU A 638 0.21 2.03 -15.25
CA GLU A 638 -0.18 3.42 -15.56
C GLU A 638 0.64 4.43 -14.76
N ILE A 639 0.98 4.16 -13.50
CA ILE A 639 1.85 5.04 -12.70
C ILE A 639 3.28 5.04 -13.28
N PHE A 640 3.79 3.91 -13.77
CA PHE A 640 5.08 3.87 -14.48
C PHE A 640 5.04 4.68 -15.78
N LYS A 641 3.98 4.54 -16.58
CA LYS A 641 3.77 5.36 -17.78
C LYS A 641 3.69 6.84 -17.43
N LEU A 642 3.02 7.20 -16.34
CA LEU A 642 2.93 8.58 -15.86
C LEU A 642 4.31 9.15 -15.50
N ALA A 643 5.13 8.37 -14.79
CA ALA A 643 6.50 8.77 -14.48
C ALA A 643 7.37 8.95 -15.75
N GLN A 644 7.21 8.05 -16.74
CA GLN A 644 7.89 8.15 -18.04
C GLN A 644 7.40 9.37 -18.83
N TRP A 645 6.10 9.63 -18.82
CA TRP A 645 5.47 10.76 -19.47
C TRP A 645 6.05 12.09 -18.94
N ILE A 646 6.18 12.22 -17.62
CA ILE A 646 6.80 13.39 -16.98
C ILE A 646 8.28 13.53 -17.40
N CYS A 647 9.03 12.43 -17.50
CA CYS A 647 10.42 12.48 -17.99
C CYS A 647 10.53 12.98 -19.43
N ILE A 648 9.70 12.46 -20.34
CA ILE A 648 9.74 12.84 -21.76
C ILE A 648 9.30 14.30 -21.90
N LYS A 649 8.19 14.69 -21.26
CA LYS A 649 7.67 16.07 -21.30
C LYS A 649 8.61 17.08 -20.66
N GLY A 650 9.32 16.67 -19.60
CA GLY A 650 10.33 17.47 -18.92
C GLY A 650 11.68 17.56 -19.63
N GLY A 651 11.85 16.85 -20.77
CA GLY A 651 13.13 16.79 -21.49
C GLY A 651 14.25 16.14 -20.69
N LEU A 652 13.94 15.17 -19.82
CA LEU A 652 14.90 14.40 -19.02
C LEU A 652 15.42 13.16 -19.75
N ASP A 653 14.69 12.68 -20.77
CA ASP A 653 14.94 11.38 -21.39
C ASP A 653 16.13 11.37 -22.40
N ASN A 654 16.70 12.54 -22.68
CA ASN A 654 17.84 12.70 -23.60
C ASN A 654 19.19 12.41 -22.95
N ASP A 655 19.28 12.47 -21.61
CA ASP A 655 20.58 12.40 -20.93
C ASP A 655 21.07 10.97 -20.66
N ASP A 656 20.16 10.01 -20.43
CA ASP A 656 20.54 8.65 -19.99
C ASP A 656 20.88 7.69 -21.14
N THR A 657 20.43 7.96 -22.38
CA THR A 657 20.59 7.00 -23.50
C THR A 657 21.95 7.09 -24.21
N SER A 658 22.75 8.12 -23.91
CA SER A 658 23.99 8.42 -24.67
C SER A 658 25.26 7.77 -24.10
N SER A 659 25.20 7.16 -22.91
CA SER A 659 26.40 6.72 -22.18
C SER A 659 26.66 5.21 -22.16
N ASN A 660 25.81 4.38 -22.78
CA ASN A 660 26.04 2.93 -22.87
C ASN A 660 26.89 2.51 -24.09
N GLY A 661 27.66 3.43 -24.67
CA GLY A 661 28.73 3.10 -25.59
C GLY A 661 29.86 2.39 -24.84
N GLU A 662 29.76 1.07 -24.72
CA GLU A 662 30.84 0.18 -24.28
C GLU A 662 32.07 0.39 -25.17
N GLY A 663 33.14 0.98 -24.63
CA GLY A 663 34.45 0.98 -25.27
C GLY A 663 35.10 2.35 -25.35
N GLY A 664 35.72 2.80 -24.25
CA GLY A 664 36.55 4.00 -24.27
C GLY A 664 36.90 4.48 -22.88
N SER A 665 37.83 3.79 -22.22
CA SER A 665 38.45 4.20 -20.95
C SER A 665 39.31 5.46 -21.14
N SER A 666 38.67 6.59 -21.45
CA SER A 666 39.29 7.91 -21.40
C SER A 666 38.69 8.68 -20.23
N THR A 667 39.52 8.87 -19.20
CA THR A 667 39.26 9.58 -17.94
C THR A 667 39.15 11.09 -18.15
N SER A 668 38.47 11.55 -19.20
CA SER A 668 38.17 12.96 -19.36
C SER A 668 37.16 13.37 -18.28
N HIS A 669 37.57 14.27 -17.39
CA HIS A 669 36.71 14.95 -16.43
C HIS A 669 35.54 15.63 -17.17
N LYS A 670 34.45 14.89 -17.42
CA LYS A 670 33.18 15.49 -17.85
C LYS A 670 32.66 16.29 -16.66
N GLU A 671 32.88 17.59 -16.74
CA GLU A 671 32.28 18.58 -15.86
C GLU A 671 30.78 18.31 -15.78
N LYS A 672 30.30 17.92 -14.60
CA LYS A 672 28.87 17.69 -14.34
C LYS A 672 28.16 19.03 -14.46
N VAL A 673 27.64 19.34 -15.64
CA VAL A 673 26.76 20.49 -15.84
C VAL A 673 25.58 20.34 -14.87
N ALA A 674 25.46 21.27 -13.93
CA ALA A 674 24.39 21.24 -12.94
C ALA A 674 23.03 21.33 -13.65
N LEU A 675 22.15 20.35 -13.42
CA LEU A 675 20.79 20.38 -13.94
C LEU A 675 20.04 21.61 -13.41
N SER A 676 19.23 22.25 -14.25
CA SER A 676 18.34 23.33 -13.81
C SER A 676 17.48 22.86 -12.61
N PRO A 677 17.15 23.74 -11.65
CA PRO A 677 16.33 23.38 -10.49
C PRO A 677 15.00 22.70 -10.87
N LEU A 678 14.35 23.16 -11.95
CA LEU A 678 13.13 22.57 -12.49
C LEU A 678 13.32 21.12 -12.96
N LYS A 679 14.36 20.85 -13.76
CA LYS A 679 14.71 19.46 -14.17
C LYS A 679 14.99 18.56 -12.96
N SER A 680 15.61 19.10 -11.91
CA SER A 680 15.87 18.36 -10.67
C SER A 680 14.59 18.05 -9.88
N GLN A 681 13.60 18.96 -9.90
CA GLN A 681 12.27 18.71 -9.33
C GLN A 681 11.52 17.64 -10.12
N LEU A 682 11.47 17.75 -11.45
CA LEU A 682 10.83 16.76 -12.33
C LEU A 682 11.47 15.37 -12.20
N LYS A 683 12.80 15.31 -12.05
CA LYS A 683 13.53 14.06 -11.81
C LYS A 683 13.14 13.42 -10.48
N ARG A 684 13.00 14.21 -9.41
CA ARG A 684 12.50 13.73 -8.10
C ARG A 684 11.05 13.26 -8.19
N LEU A 685 10.18 14.01 -8.87
CA LEU A 685 8.78 13.63 -9.07
C LEU A 685 8.67 12.29 -9.82
N SER A 686 9.37 12.15 -10.95
CA SER A 686 9.37 10.90 -11.72
C SER A 686 9.94 9.73 -10.90
N MET A 687 11.01 9.96 -10.12
CA MET A 687 11.55 8.93 -9.23
C MET A 687 10.55 8.53 -8.14
N GLY A 688 9.92 9.50 -7.48
CA GLY A 688 8.90 9.24 -6.45
C GLY A 688 7.71 8.46 -6.98
N LEU A 689 7.26 8.74 -8.22
CA LEU A 689 6.21 7.97 -8.88
C LEU A 689 6.65 6.53 -9.19
N LYS A 690 7.89 6.32 -9.66
CA LYS A 690 8.44 4.98 -9.90
C LYS A 690 8.59 4.19 -8.61
N ASP A 691 9.07 4.82 -7.55
CA ASP A 691 9.22 4.21 -6.23
C ASP A 691 7.85 3.83 -5.66
N PHE A 692 6.85 4.71 -5.77
CA PHE A 692 5.48 4.41 -5.38
C PHE A 692 4.87 3.25 -6.20
N ALA A 693 5.05 3.24 -7.52
CA ALA A 693 4.56 2.17 -8.39
C ALA A 693 5.20 0.81 -8.05
N ALA A 694 6.52 0.77 -7.85
CA ALA A 694 7.24 -0.43 -7.44
C ALA A 694 6.77 -0.93 -6.07
N LEU A 695 6.57 -0.02 -5.12
CA LEU A 695 6.05 -0.35 -3.80
C LEU A 695 4.61 -0.86 -3.87
N LEU A 696 3.76 -0.23 -4.68
CA LEU A 696 2.38 -0.65 -4.90
C LEU A 696 2.31 -2.04 -5.55
N GLN A 697 3.17 -2.31 -6.54
CA GLN A 697 3.30 -3.64 -7.15
C GLN A 697 3.62 -4.71 -6.11
N TRP A 698 4.55 -4.40 -5.20
CA TRP A 698 4.87 -5.28 -4.08
C TRP A 698 3.67 -5.45 -3.13
N ARG A 699 2.98 -4.35 -2.79
CA ARG A 699 1.83 -4.35 -1.88
C ARG A 699 0.64 -5.16 -2.38
N ILE A 700 0.45 -5.30 -3.69
CA ILE A 700 -0.66 -6.08 -4.27
C ILE A 700 -0.43 -7.59 -4.15
N ARG A 701 0.80 -8.02 -3.89
CA ARG A 701 1.14 -9.44 -3.87
C ARG A 701 0.63 -10.16 -2.62
N ASP A 702 0.11 -11.36 -2.83
CA ASP A 702 -0.35 -12.23 -1.76
C ASP A 702 0.80 -12.79 -0.88
N ASP A 703 1.98 -12.97 -1.47
CA ASP A 703 3.14 -13.63 -0.87
C ASP A 703 4.10 -12.66 -0.14
N LYS A 704 3.80 -11.35 -0.12
CA LYS A 704 4.71 -10.30 0.36
C LYS A 704 5.17 -10.46 1.83
N THR A 705 4.33 -11.05 2.68
CA THR A 705 4.66 -11.34 4.09
C THR A 705 5.02 -12.81 4.34
N THR A 706 5.08 -13.63 3.30
CA THR A 706 5.45 -15.04 3.44
C THR A 706 6.97 -15.11 3.48
N LEU A 707 7.53 -15.26 4.68
CA LEU A 707 8.92 -15.69 4.80
C LEU A 707 9.06 -17.04 4.11
N ILE A 708 10.05 -17.15 3.22
CA ILE A 708 10.48 -18.43 2.69
C ILE A 708 10.73 -19.29 3.91
N LYS A 709 9.95 -20.38 4.07
CA LYS A 709 10.09 -21.29 5.20
C LYS A 709 11.56 -21.64 5.29
N ARG A 710 12.24 -21.16 6.35
CA ARG A 710 13.53 -21.68 6.77
C ARG A 710 13.21 -23.13 7.09
N VAL A 711 13.40 -24.01 6.11
CA VAL A 711 13.22 -25.44 6.34
C VAL A 711 14.17 -25.72 7.48
N LEU A 712 13.63 -26.07 8.65
CA LEU A 712 14.40 -26.58 9.77
C LEU A 712 14.94 -27.93 9.30
N ASN A 713 15.94 -27.90 8.42
CA ASN A 713 16.67 -29.06 7.91
C ASN A 713 17.67 -29.57 8.96
N GLY A 714 17.44 -29.24 10.23
CA GLY A 714 18.19 -29.77 11.35
C GLY A 714 17.23 -30.57 12.22
N ILE A 715 17.53 -31.86 12.38
CA ILE A 715 17.02 -32.77 13.43
C ILE A 715 15.70 -33.50 13.12
N GLU A 716 15.52 -33.96 11.88
CA GLU A 716 14.92 -35.28 11.67
C GLU A 716 15.87 -36.06 10.77
N ALA A 717 17.03 -36.43 11.32
CA ALA A 717 17.77 -37.54 10.74
C ALA A 717 16.83 -38.75 10.78
N PRO A 718 16.64 -39.49 9.68
CA PRO A 718 16.00 -40.79 9.77
C PRO A 718 16.87 -41.63 10.71
N ILE A 719 16.34 -41.95 11.88
CA ILE A 719 16.86 -43.05 12.68
C ILE A 719 16.52 -44.30 11.87
N GLU A 720 17.36 -44.61 10.88
CA GLU A 720 17.40 -45.92 10.25
C GLU A 720 17.91 -46.90 11.29
N GLU A 721 16.94 -47.60 11.88
CA GLU A 721 16.93 -49.03 12.18
C GLU A 721 18.17 -49.82 11.69
N THR A 722 19.30 -49.72 12.41
CA THR A 722 20.30 -50.80 12.45
C THR A 722 19.95 -51.75 13.58
N LEU A 723 18.91 -52.58 13.36
CA LEU A 723 18.70 -53.83 14.09
C LEU A 723 19.08 -54.99 13.17
N SER A 724 20.30 -55.49 13.28
CA SER A 724 20.54 -56.91 13.01
C SER A 724 21.74 -57.46 13.79
N LYS A 725 21.46 -58.55 14.52
CA LYS A 725 22.35 -59.58 15.09
C LYS A 725 22.89 -59.37 16.51
N GLY A 726 22.30 -60.12 17.45
CA GLY A 726 22.89 -60.37 18.78
C GLY A 726 21.95 -61.06 19.76
N ARG A 727 21.80 -62.39 19.65
CA ARG A 727 20.95 -63.31 20.41
C ARG A 727 21.42 -63.47 21.88
N ALA A 728 20.52 -63.44 22.87
CA ALA A 728 20.51 -64.40 24.01
C ALA A 728 19.24 -64.23 24.88
N LYS A 729 18.68 -65.38 25.28
CA LYS A 729 17.45 -65.60 26.06
C LYS A 729 17.70 -65.45 27.57
N GLN A 730 16.65 -65.03 28.30
CA GLN A 730 16.18 -65.54 29.62
C GLN A 730 14.96 -64.65 30.02
N SER A 731 13.70 -65.08 29.89
CA SER A 731 12.89 -66.07 30.65
C SER A 731 12.27 -65.52 31.95
N LEU A 732 10.94 -65.70 32.06
CA LEU A 732 10.09 -65.63 33.27
C LEU A 732 9.91 -64.21 33.88
N ALA A 733 8.76 -63.77 34.39
CA ALA A 733 7.53 -64.43 34.82
C ALA A 733 6.30 -63.49 34.77
N THR A 734 5.13 -64.11 34.62
CA THR A 734 3.74 -63.67 34.85
C THR A 734 3.51 -63.00 36.21
N ILE A 735 2.63 -62.00 36.31
CA ILE A 735 1.58 -61.84 37.35
C ILE A 735 0.56 -60.76 36.92
N SER A 736 -0.71 -61.09 37.16
CA SER A 736 -1.96 -60.37 36.88
C SER A 736 -2.18 -59.08 37.71
N PRO A 737 -3.17 -58.25 37.35
CA PRO A 737 -3.51 -57.01 38.04
C PRO A 737 -4.63 -57.18 39.06
N ALA A 738 -4.52 -56.54 40.23
CA ALA A 738 -5.67 -56.21 41.08
C ALA A 738 -5.33 -55.14 42.13
N ASN A 739 -6.20 -54.13 42.16
CA ASN A 739 -6.79 -53.50 43.35
C ASN A 739 -6.05 -52.43 44.19
N PHE A 740 -6.75 -51.28 44.25
CA PHE A 740 -7.27 -50.60 45.45
C PHE A 740 -6.63 -49.30 45.99
N MET A 741 -7.53 -48.32 46.16
CA MET A 741 -7.62 -47.15 47.08
C MET A 741 -6.56 -46.04 46.98
N ASP A 742 -6.92 -44.77 46.75
CA ASP A 742 -7.81 -43.82 47.49
C ASP A 742 -7.13 -43.21 48.73
N ILE A 743 -7.50 -41.95 49.04
CA ILE A 743 -6.96 -40.99 50.03
C ILE A 743 -5.78 -40.14 49.49
N GLY A 744 -5.77 -38.81 49.54
CA GLY A 744 -6.66 -37.85 50.18
C GLY A 744 -6.10 -36.43 50.03
N ARG A 745 -6.98 -35.45 50.26
CA ARG A 745 -6.79 -34.00 50.16
C ARG A 745 -5.74 -33.43 51.11
N SER A 746 -5.15 -32.30 50.70
CA SER A 746 -5.08 -31.05 51.47
C SER A 746 -5.05 -29.89 50.47
#